data_AF-A0A3Q4MI54-F1
#
_entry.id   AF-A0A3Q4MI54-F1
#
_cell.length_a   1.000
_cell.length_b   1.000
_cell.length_c   1.000
_cell.angle_alpha   90.00
_cell.angle_beta   90.00
_cell.angle_gamma   90.00
#
_symmetry.space_group_name_H-M   'P 1'
#
loop_
_entity.id
_entity.type
_entity.pdbx_description
1 polymer ?
#
loop_
_entity_poly.entity_id
_entity_poly.type
_entity_poly.pdbx_seq_one_letter_code
_entity_poly.pdbx_strand_id
1 'polypeptide(L)'
;KRPRETKLPIKTIKNDDKNTENHKFHTRASTLAARDQLYITEGRSEDVNTQHEVRQLETPSKITLEDTPIKCHEIFKALPDQQTDIRVVLTNGIAGVGKTFSVQKFTLDWAEGLENQDINVVVLLSFRELNLIKDKQYSLLELLHVFHPTLEKVTAENLDLCKLLLIFDGLDESRLSLDFTITKVISDVTQKSSVCELLTNLIQGNLLRSALIWITSRPAAANLIPSRCVDRVTEVRGFTDEQKEEYFRKRLSDEERSSRIISHIKSSRSLHIMCRIPVFCWITATVLEDMLTTDQREELPKTLTDMYSHFLLVQMKRKKHKYHEGQEMAQEVVEADREVLLKLGRLAYEHLEKGSVMFYQEDLEECGLNPDEALVYSGVCTEIFKRECVIFEKPVYCFVHLSIQEFLAAVYMFHCYTNKDIEVLKQFPGTKWDNKNSDTYLDVFLSRVMDKSLKSKNGHLDLFVRFLHGLTLESNQKILGSLLGKAEITPEIIQRTVNSLKEKKTKIAPDRSINIFQCLIEMNDLSVSQEIQEFLRSENRSEKELSEIHCSALAYMLQMSEEVLEELDLKRYKTSLEGRLRLIPAVRNCRKARLPGCELSDTHCEVVASALKSRPSHLVHLDLSGNYLKYPGMKLLTGGLKSHNCKLESLKSLKLFCSVSSLTSCRLSETSCDSLVCALMSNPSHLTELDLSDNKLQDSGVKLLCNFLESPDCQLEEMLTHLKPKIRFDCKICYLSDLYFSFSCSLLVSALKSNPSNLRELDLSGNNKLKDEGLHYLCDFLGSPDCRLEILKSVIIFLFHFLSLNHCNYLPLFFCFCVAVF
;
A
#
# COMPACT_ATOMS: atom_id res chain seq x y z
N LYS A 1 26.24 -54.46 16.93
CA LYS A 1 25.54 -53.59 17.90
C LYS A 1 25.67 -52.13 17.43
N ARG A 2 24.72 -51.65 16.64
CA ARG A 2 24.47 -50.21 16.39
C ARG A 2 23.20 -49.86 17.18
N PRO A 3 23.11 -48.73 17.88
CA PRO A 3 21.91 -48.40 18.63
C PRO A 3 20.79 -48.07 17.63
N ARG A 4 19.60 -48.60 17.91
CA ARG A 4 18.36 -48.29 17.21
C ARG A 4 18.06 -46.81 17.42
N GLU A 5 17.92 -46.04 16.35
CA GLU A 5 17.22 -44.76 16.36
C GLU A 5 15.79 -45.01 16.83
N THR A 6 15.52 -44.71 18.10
CA THR A 6 14.18 -44.56 18.63
C THR A 6 13.55 -43.35 17.96
N LYS A 7 12.77 -43.59 16.90
CA LYS A 7 11.76 -42.63 16.44
C LYS A 7 10.88 -42.29 17.63
N LEU A 8 10.95 -41.04 18.10
CA LEU A 8 9.99 -40.47 19.04
C LEU A 8 8.57 -40.72 18.48
N PRO A 9 7.65 -41.29 19.25
CA PRO A 9 6.30 -41.53 18.79
C PRO A 9 5.51 -40.23 18.91
N ILE A 10 5.82 -39.24 18.07
CA ILE A 10 4.96 -38.08 17.87
C ILE A 10 4.12 -38.40 16.64
N LYS A 11 3.17 -39.33 16.81
CA LYS A 11 2.04 -39.48 15.91
C LYS A 11 0.79 -39.10 16.68
N THR A 12 -0.03 -38.30 16.02
CA THR A 12 -1.36 -37.79 16.39
C THR A 12 -1.39 -36.76 17.51
N ILE A 13 -1.88 -35.54 17.21
CA ILE A 13 -2.88 -34.83 18.02
C ILE A 13 -3.81 -34.03 17.08
N LYS A 14 -5.04 -34.52 16.90
CA LYS A 14 -6.19 -33.72 16.48
C LYS A 14 -6.60 -32.86 17.67
N ASN A 15 -6.83 -31.56 17.47
CA ASN A 15 -7.64 -30.79 18.40
C ASN A 15 -9.08 -31.31 18.27
N ASP A 16 -9.49 -32.16 19.22
CA ASP A 16 -10.90 -32.47 19.45
C ASP A 16 -11.58 -31.27 20.15
N ASP A 17 -11.71 -30.15 19.44
CA ASP A 17 -12.57 -29.05 19.87
C ASP A 17 -14.02 -29.37 19.49
N LYS A 18 -14.70 -30.08 20.39
CA LYS A 18 -16.15 -30.30 20.36
C LYS A 18 -16.94 -29.04 20.78
N ASN A 19 -16.74 -27.92 20.08
CA ASN A 19 -17.67 -26.79 20.08
C ASN A 19 -18.17 -26.52 18.65
N THR A 20 -19.01 -27.44 18.20
CA THR A 20 -19.65 -27.50 16.90
C THR A 20 -20.77 -26.47 16.77
N GLU A 21 -20.42 -25.21 16.49
CA GLU A 21 -21.25 -24.33 15.65
C GLU A 21 -20.47 -23.14 15.07
N ASN A 22 -19.47 -22.62 15.79
CA ASN A 22 -18.61 -21.51 15.32
C ASN A 22 -17.60 -21.92 14.25
N HIS A 23 -17.23 -23.21 14.15
CA HIS A 23 -16.37 -23.72 13.09
C HIS A 23 -17.04 -23.75 11.71
N LYS A 24 -18.36 -23.57 11.60
CA LYS A 24 -19.09 -23.60 10.31
C LYS A 24 -18.77 -22.39 9.40
N PHE A 25 -18.28 -21.29 9.96
CA PHE A 25 -18.06 -20.04 9.23
C PHE A 25 -16.78 -20.05 8.39
N HIS A 26 -15.69 -20.59 8.96
CA HIS A 26 -14.47 -20.95 8.24
C HIS A 26 -14.56 -22.31 7.53
N THR A 27 -15.74 -22.92 7.43
CA THR A 27 -15.95 -24.05 6.53
C THR A 27 -16.82 -23.66 5.37
N ARG A 28 -17.95 -22.93 5.45
CA ARG A 28 -18.78 -22.79 4.21
C ARG A 28 -18.15 -21.98 3.07
N ALA A 29 -17.53 -20.83 3.34
CA ALA A 29 -16.77 -20.10 2.31
C ALA A 29 -15.43 -20.81 1.99
N SER A 30 -14.88 -21.49 3.00
CA SER A 30 -13.53 -22.05 2.98
C SER A 30 -13.48 -23.50 2.52
N THR A 31 -14.60 -24.22 2.43
CA THR A 31 -14.73 -25.58 1.85
C THR A 31 -14.90 -25.46 0.34
N LEU A 32 -15.47 -24.36 -0.14
CA LEU A 32 -15.45 -23.99 -1.57
C LEU A 32 -14.07 -23.49 -2.00
N ALA A 33 -13.40 -22.67 -1.17
CA ALA A 33 -11.99 -22.32 -1.35
C ALA A 33 -11.00 -23.45 -0.98
N ALA A 34 -11.44 -24.52 -0.29
CA ALA A 34 -10.54 -25.57 0.22
C ALA A 34 -9.85 -26.35 -0.88
N ARG A 35 -10.40 -26.33 -2.11
CA ARG A 35 -9.80 -27.00 -3.27
C ARG A 35 -8.83 -26.13 -4.06
N ASP A 36 -8.92 -24.81 -3.95
CA ASP A 36 -8.18 -23.90 -4.83
C ASP A 36 -7.13 -23.13 -4.00
N GLN A 37 -5.85 -23.30 -4.34
CA GLN A 37 -4.75 -22.64 -3.63
C GLN A 37 -4.89 -21.11 -3.76
N LEU A 38 -4.87 -20.40 -2.62
CA LEU A 38 -4.75 -18.95 -2.62
C LEU A 38 -3.45 -18.54 -3.32
N TYR A 39 -3.50 -17.50 -4.13
CA TYR A 39 -2.35 -17.02 -4.88
C TYR A 39 -1.39 -16.26 -3.93
N ILE A 40 -0.28 -16.91 -3.58
CA ILE A 40 0.80 -16.37 -2.75
C ILE A 40 2.00 -16.10 -3.65
N THR A 41 2.59 -14.91 -3.54
CA THR A 41 3.78 -14.52 -4.31
C THR A 41 4.91 -14.08 -3.39
N GLU A 42 6.16 -14.15 -3.88
CA GLU A 42 7.30 -13.60 -3.14
C GLU A 42 7.26 -12.06 -3.14
N GLY A 43 7.15 -11.47 -1.95
CA GLY A 43 7.24 -10.04 -1.70
C GLY A 43 8.68 -9.58 -1.45
N ARG A 44 8.95 -8.27 -1.53
CA ARG A 44 10.28 -7.71 -1.21
C ARG A 44 10.39 -7.33 0.27
N SER A 45 11.57 -7.54 0.86
CA SER A 45 11.86 -7.26 2.28
C SER A 45 11.93 -5.79 2.65
N GLU A 46 12.08 -4.87 1.67
CA GLU A 46 12.40 -3.47 1.95
C GLU A 46 11.19 -2.53 2.11
N ASP A 47 10.00 -2.89 1.63
CA ASP A 47 8.90 -1.95 1.49
C ASP A 47 7.64 -2.38 2.24
N VAL A 48 7.50 -1.86 3.46
CA VAL A 48 6.25 -1.95 4.20
C VAL A 48 5.28 -0.89 3.70
N ASN A 49 4.23 -1.32 3.00
CA ASN A 49 3.17 -0.44 2.53
C ASN A 49 2.22 -0.05 3.69
N THR A 50 2.24 1.21 4.12
CA THR A 50 1.42 1.72 5.22
C THR A 50 0.02 2.21 4.80
N GLN A 51 -0.37 2.05 3.53
CA GLN A 51 -1.66 2.52 3.02
C GLN A 51 -2.83 1.64 3.49
N HIS A 52 -4.02 2.24 3.63
CA HIS A 52 -5.26 1.53 3.97
C HIS A 52 -5.65 0.48 2.92
N GLU A 53 -6.32 -0.59 3.33
CA GLU A 53 -6.57 -1.81 2.55
C GLU A 53 -7.31 -1.56 1.24
N VAL A 54 -8.32 -0.68 1.27
CA VAL A 54 -9.11 -0.32 0.07
C VAL A 54 -8.23 0.35 -1.00
N ARG A 55 -7.20 1.10 -0.59
CA ARG A 55 -6.27 1.74 -1.53
C ARG A 55 -5.32 0.74 -2.17
N GLN A 56 -4.92 -0.28 -1.42
CA GLN A 56 -4.07 -1.33 -1.96
C GLN A 56 -4.80 -2.13 -3.03
N LEU A 57 -6.11 -2.38 -2.85
CA LEU A 57 -6.97 -3.00 -3.86
C LEU A 57 -7.15 -2.16 -5.12
N GLU A 58 -7.32 -0.85 -4.92
CA GLU A 58 -7.55 0.13 -5.97
C GLU A 58 -6.26 0.58 -6.66
N THR A 59 -5.10 0.08 -6.20
CA THR A 59 -3.84 0.28 -6.91
C THR A 59 -3.72 -0.82 -7.98
N PRO A 60 -3.39 -0.49 -9.24
CA PRO A 60 -3.27 -1.46 -10.32
C PRO A 60 -2.00 -2.31 -10.14
N SER A 61 -2.01 -3.25 -9.18
CA SER A 61 -1.14 -4.42 -9.24
C SER A 61 -1.83 -5.44 -10.13
N LYS A 62 -1.56 -5.41 -11.43
CA LYS A 62 -1.94 -6.50 -12.32
C LYS A 62 -1.11 -7.71 -11.88
N ILE A 63 -1.76 -8.83 -11.53
CA ILE A 63 -1.09 -10.11 -11.37
C ILE A 63 -0.34 -10.35 -12.69
N THR A 64 0.98 -10.25 -12.66
CA THR A 64 1.80 -10.33 -13.87
C THR A 64 2.46 -11.70 -13.90
N LEU A 65 2.68 -12.22 -15.11
CA LEU A 65 3.41 -13.46 -15.38
C LEU A 65 4.85 -13.51 -14.78
N GLU A 66 5.36 -12.40 -14.25
CA GLU A 66 6.67 -12.27 -13.59
C GLU A 66 6.63 -12.53 -12.07
N ASP A 67 5.45 -12.63 -11.44
CA ASP A 67 5.37 -12.99 -10.01
C ASP A 67 5.68 -14.49 -9.86
N THR A 68 6.73 -14.84 -9.11
CA THR A 68 7.03 -16.26 -8.81
C THR A 68 5.98 -16.75 -7.80
N PRO A 69 5.02 -17.61 -8.23
CA PRO A 69 4.03 -18.13 -7.31
C PRO A 69 4.73 -19.05 -6.33
N ILE A 70 4.52 -18.83 -5.04
CA ILE A 70 5.02 -19.70 -3.99
C ILE A 70 3.85 -20.56 -3.53
N LYS A 71 3.99 -21.88 -3.65
CA LYS A 71 3.04 -22.79 -3.02
C LYS A 71 3.21 -22.71 -1.52
N CYS A 72 2.10 -22.78 -0.78
CA CYS A 72 2.10 -22.65 0.68
C CYS A 72 3.10 -23.60 1.37
N HIS A 73 3.21 -24.86 0.92
CA HIS A 73 4.17 -25.83 1.47
C HIS A 73 5.64 -25.57 1.11
N GLU A 74 5.93 -24.65 0.19
CA GLU A 74 7.27 -24.27 -0.23
C GLU A 74 7.72 -22.94 0.39
N ILE A 75 6.94 -22.39 1.32
CA ILE A 75 7.17 -21.03 1.86
C ILE A 75 8.56 -20.85 2.50
N PHE A 76 9.11 -21.93 3.08
CA PHE A 76 10.46 -22.00 3.66
C PHE A 76 11.52 -22.62 2.73
N LYS A 77 11.17 -23.02 1.51
CA LYS A 77 12.13 -23.57 0.54
C LYS A 77 12.76 -22.42 -0.25
N ALA A 78 14.09 -22.39 -0.31
CA ALA A 78 14.80 -21.47 -1.19
C ALA A 78 14.43 -21.73 -2.65
N LEU A 79 14.26 -20.66 -3.43
CA LEU A 79 14.12 -20.77 -4.89
C LEU A 79 15.47 -21.22 -5.50
N PRO A 80 15.49 -21.80 -6.71
CA PRO A 80 16.72 -22.33 -7.32
C PRO A 80 17.89 -21.34 -7.38
N ASP A 81 17.59 -20.04 -7.40
CA ASP A 81 18.56 -18.95 -7.51
C ASP A 81 18.93 -18.30 -6.16
N GLN A 82 18.34 -18.75 -5.03
CA GLN A 82 18.61 -18.21 -3.69
C GLN A 82 19.51 -19.17 -2.88
N GLN A 83 20.67 -18.68 -2.44
CA GLN A 83 21.61 -19.44 -1.58
C GLN A 83 21.37 -19.25 -0.06
N THR A 84 20.40 -18.43 0.35
CA THR A 84 20.14 -18.10 1.76
C THR A 84 19.14 -19.06 2.40
N ASP A 85 19.50 -19.61 3.55
CA ASP A 85 18.59 -20.39 4.40
C ASP A 85 17.47 -19.49 4.93
N ILE A 86 16.21 -19.95 4.85
CA ILE A 86 15.03 -19.13 5.15
C ILE A 86 14.49 -19.56 6.51
N ARG A 87 14.67 -18.69 7.50
CA ARG A 87 14.21 -18.93 8.87
C ARG A 87 12.94 -18.16 9.19
N VAL A 88 12.88 -16.87 8.84
CA VAL A 88 11.77 -15.98 9.17
C VAL A 88 11.03 -15.54 7.92
N VAL A 89 9.78 -15.98 7.81
CA VAL A 89 8.85 -15.59 6.74
C VAL A 89 7.82 -14.61 7.28
N LEU A 90 7.65 -13.47 6.63
CA LEU A 90 6.57 -12.52 6.89
C LEU A 90 5.57 -12.51 5.72
N THR A 91 4.36 -13.00 5.96
CA THR A 91 3.27 -13.01 4.99
C THR A 91 2.35 -11.80 5.18
N ASN A 92 2.35 -10.94 4.17
CA ASN A 92 1.52 -9.77 4.08
C ASN A 92 0.25 -10.03 3.28
N GLY A 93 -0.77 -9.22 3.55
CA GLY A 93 -2.01 -9.22 2.78
C GLY A 93 -3.08 -8.38 3.44
N ILE A 94 -3.95 -7.78 2.65
CA ILE A 94 -5.12 -7.02 3.11
C ILE A 94 -6.05 -7.88 3.99
N ALA A 95 -6.96 -7.27 4.76
CA ALA A 95 -7.87 -8.06 5.59
C ALA A 95 -8.79 -8.92 4.69
N GLY A 96 -9.24 -10.05 5.24
CA GLY A 96 -10.12 -10.97 4.53
C GLY A 96 -9.49 -11.73 3.35
N VAL A 97 -8.23 -11.47 2.99
CA VAL A 97 -7.57 -12.08 1.82
C VAL A 97 -7.25 -13.56 1.98
N GLY A 98 -7.28 -14.07 3.22
CA GLY A 98 -7.05 -15.49 3.52
C GLY A 98 -5.69 -15.82 4.14
N LYS A 99 -5.03 -14.88 4.83
CA LYS A 99 -3.78 -15.12 5.57
C LYS A 99 -3.93 -16.24 6.61
N THR A 100 -4.84 -16.06 7.59
CA THR A 100 -5.18 -17.07 8.61
C THR A 100 -5.64 -18.39 7.97
N PHE A 101 -6.38 -18.33 6.86
CA PHE A 101 -6.78 -19.55 6.14
C PHE A 101 -5.56 -20.30 5.57
N SER A 102 -4.55 -19.60 5.06
CA SER A 102 -3.31 -20.21 4.56
C SER A 102 -2.54 -20.91 5.68
N VAL A 103 -2.47 -20.29 6.87
CA VAL A 103 -1.88 -20.87 8.08
C VAL A 103 -2.65 -22.12 8.54
N GLN A 104 -3.98 -22.04 8.59
CA GLN A 104 -4.84 -23.16 8.97
C GLN A 104 -4.71 -24.33 8.00
N LYS A 105 -4.72 -24.05 6.68
CA LYS A 105 -4.54 -25.07 5.65
C LYS A 105 -3.18 -25.75 5.76
N PHE A 106 -2.09 -24.99 5.89
CA PHE A 106 -0.76 -25.53 6.12
C PHE A 106 -0.70 -26.44 7.35
N THR A 107 -1.28 -25.97 8.47
CA THR A 107 -1.27 -26.72 9.74
C THR A 107 -2.08 -28.02 9.62
N LEU A 108 -3.21 -27.99 8.90
CA LEU A 108 -4.04 -29.17 8.64
C LEU A 108 -3.30 -30.18 7.74
N ASP A 109 -2.74 -29.73 6.62
CA ASP A 109 -2.02 -30.58 5.68
C ASP A 109 -0.79 -31.24 6.35
N TRP A 110 -0.10 -30.51 7.24
CA TRP A 110 0.96 -31.07 8.10
C TRP A 110 0.42 -32.12 9.08
N ALA A 111 -0.67 -31.81 9.80
CA ALA A 111 -1.25 -32.71 10.80
C ALA A 111 -1.82 -34.01 10.20
N GLU A 112 -2.33 -33.95 8.96
CA GLU A 112 -2.84 -35.10 8.21
C GLU A 112 -1.73 -35.93 7.55
N GLY A 113 -0.48 -35.45 7.57
CA GLY A 113 0.66 -36.16 6.98
C GLY A 113 0.80 -35.96 5.46
N LEU A 114 0.13 -34.95 4.88
CA LEU A 114 0.08 -34.71 3.44
C LEU A 114 1.33 -33.96 2.95
N GLU A 115 1.73 -32.90 3.65
CA GLU A 115 2.84 -32.00 3.25
C GLU A 115 3.74 -31.67 4.47
N ASN A 116 4.95 -31.13 4.22
CA ASN A 116 5.90 -30.61 5.23
C ASN A 116 6.27 -31.53 6.42
N GLN A 117 6.34 -32.84 6.19
CA GLN A 117 6.71 -33.84 7.21
C GLN A 117 8.19 -33.78 7.65
N ASP A 118 8.98 -32.90 7.05
CA ASP A 118 10.32 -32.55 7.52
C ASP A 118 10.31 -31.72 8.81
N ILE A 119 9.18 -31.06 9.12
CA ILE A 119 8.97 -30.28 10.36
C ILE A 119 8.41 -31.21 11.45
N ASN A 120 9.09 -31.28 12.60
CA ASN A 120 8.73 -32.19 13.68
C ASN A 120 7.58 -31.67 14.54
N VAL A 121 7.53 -30.34 14.76
CA VAL A 121 6.55 -29.70 15.63
C VAL A 121 6.13 -28.38 14.97
N VAL A 122 4.81 -28.16 14.86
CA VAL A 122 4.22 -26.89 14.44
C VAL A 122 3.43 -26.33 15.61
N VAL A 123 3.73 -25.09 16.00
CA VAL A 123 3.05 -24.38 17.08
C VAL A 123 2.45 -23.11 16.52
N LEU A 124 1.12 -23.01 16.60
CA LEU A 124 0.39 -21.79 16.25
C LEU A 124 0.19 -20.94 17.51
N LEU A 125 0.58 -19.68 17.43
CA LEU A 125 0.43 -18.65 18.47
C LEU A 125 -0.25 -17.44 17.83
N SER A 126 -1.51 -17.18 18.18
CA SER A 126 -2.19 -15.96 17.68
C SER A 126 -1.83 -14.75 18.53
N PHE A 127 -1.59 -13.60 17.91
CA PHE A 127 -1.41 -12.34 18.65
C PHE A 127 -2.65 -11.96 19.48
N ARG A 128 -3.85 -12.40 19.07
CA ARG A 128 -5.09 -12.26 19.87
C ARG A 128 -4.94 -12.88 21.26
N GLU A 129 -4.31 -14.05 21.31
CA GLU A 129 -4.10 -14.83 22.54
C GLU A 129 -2.95 -14.29 23.37
N LEU A 130 -1.85 -13.92 22.70
CA LEU A 130 -0.68 -13.35 23.35
C LEU A 130 -1.02 -12.03 24.07
N ASN A 131 -1.97 -11.25 23.55
CA ASN A 131 -2.45 -10.04 24.20
C ASN A 131 -3.04 -10.28 25.60
N LEU A 132 -3.65 -11.44 25.85
CA LEU A 132 -4.29 -11.77 27.13
C LEU A 132 -3.30 -11.99 28.27
N ILE A 133 -2.04 -12.24 27.92
CA ILE A 133 -0.96 -12.54 28.87
C ILE A 133 0.20 -11.54 28.79
N LYS A 134 -0.01 -10.40 28.12
CA LYS A 134 1.02 -9.36 27.91
C LYS A 134 1.68 -8.87 29.20
N ASP A 135 0.92 -8.82 30.31
CA ASP A 135 1.36 -8.28 31.59
C ASP A 135 2.01 -9.35 32.51
N LYS A 136 2.11 -10.59 32.03
CA LYS A 136 2.69 -11.72 32.77
C LYS A 136 4.10 -12.03 32.26
N GLN A 137 4.86 -12.77 33.07
CA GLN A 137 6.19 -13.27 32.70
C GLN A 137 6.16 -14.78 32.54
N TYR A 138 6.79 -15.26 31.47
CA TYR A 138 6.92 -16.67 31.12
C TYR A 138 8.34 -16.96 30.68
N SER A 139 8.79 -18.21 30.80
CA SER A 139 9.84 -18.72 29.93
C SER A 139 9.24 -19.16 28.59
N LEU A 140 10.05 -19.35 27.55
CA LEU A 140 9.54 -19.84 26.28
C LEU A 140 8.93 -21.24 26.42
N LEU A 141 9.58 -22.11 27.20
CA LEU A 141 9.07 -23.46 27.45
C LEU A 141 7.70 -23.41 28.17
N GLU A 142 7.57 -22.57 29.19
CA GLU A 142 6.30 -22.35 29.89
C GLU A 142 5.22 -21.79 28.94
N LEU A 143 5.60 -20.84 28.07
CA LEU A 143 4.68 -20.27 27.09
C LEU A 143 4.15 -21.35 26.13
N LEU A 144 5.02 -22.24 25.63
CA LEU A 144 4.62 -23.34 24.76
C LEU A 144 3.69 -24.32 25.48
N HIS A 145 3.97 -24.66 26.74
CA HIS A 145 3.11 -25.56 27.54
C HIS A 145 1.76 -24.93 27.87
N VAL A 146 1.71 -23.62 28.09
CA VAL A 146 0.46 -22.91 28.35
C VAL A 146 -0.43 -22.90 27.10
N PHE A 147 0.14 -22.66 25.93
CA PHE A 147 -0.62 -22.60 24.68
C PHE A 147 -0.98 -23.99 24.15
N HIS A 148 -0.10 -24.96 24.37
CA HIS A 148 -0.29 -26.33 23.91
C HIS A 148 0.08 -27.29 25.05
N PRO A 149 -0.86 -27.56 25.99
CA PRO A 149 -0.62 -28.41 27.16
C PRO A 149 -0.12 -29.81 26.80
N THR A 150 -0.43 -30.29 25.60
CA THR A 150 0.06 -31.55 25.07
C THR A 150 1.58 -31.61 24.87
N LEU A 151 2.24 -30.45 24.81
CA LEU A 151 3.70 -30.32 24.75
C LEU A 151 4.37 -30.40 26.13
N GLU A 152 3.65 -30.63 27.22
CA GLU A 152 4.22 -30.73 28.59
C GLU A 152 5.37 -31.75 28.68
N LYS A 153 5.33 -32.81 27.86
CA LYS A 153 6.37 -33.85 27.79
C LYS A 153 7.63 -33.42 27.01
N VAL A 154 7.57 -32.31 26.29
CA VAL A 154 8.69 -31.74 25.53
C VAL A 154 9.56 -30.94 26.50
N THR A 155 10.81 -31.36 26.65
CA THR A 155 11.83 -30.66 27.44
C THR A 155 12.58 -29.64 26.59
N ALA A 156 13.35 -28.75 27.22
CA ALA A 156 14.25 -27.82 26.53
C ALA A 156 15.20 -28.55 25.54
N GLU A 157 15.78 -29.67 25.97
CA GLU A 157 16.70 -30.49 25.16
C GLU A 157 16.03 -31.08 23.91
N ASN A 158 14.73 -31.41 24.00
CA ASN A 158 13.97 -31.92 22.86
C ASN A 158 13.72 -30.83 21.82
N LEU A 159 13.54 -29.58 22.25
CA LEU A 159 13.33 -28.44 21.32
C LEU A 159 14.57 -28.16 20.48
N ASP A 160 15.78 -28.31 21.06
CA ASP A 160 17.04 -28.08 20.33
C ASP A 160 17.31 -29.15 19.25
N LEU A 161 16.75 -30.36 19.42
CA LEU A 161 16.91 -31.48 18.49
C LEU A 161 15.82 -31.54 17.41
N CYS A 162 14.74 -30.77 17.55
CA CYS A 162 13.59 -30.80 16.65
C CYS A 162 13.61 -29.63 15.66
N LYS A 163 13.18 -29.89 14.42
CA LYS A 163 12.82 -28.83 13.48
C LYS A 163 11.45 -28.28 13.87
N LEU A 164 11.46 -27.18 14.63
CA LEU A 164 10.28 -26.48 15.14
C LEU A 164 9.85 -25.38 14.18
N LEU A 165 8.55 -25.27 13.93
CA LEU A 165 7.92 -24.11 13.29
C LEU A 165 7.02 -23.38 14.29
N LEU A 166 7.31 -22.11 14.53
CA LEU A 166 6.46 -21.19 15.29
C LEU A 166 5.71 -20.29 14.31
N ILE A 167 4.38 -20.35 14.34
CA ILE A 167 3.52 -19.50 13.52
C ILE A 167 2.90 -18.42 14.39
N PHE A 168 3.19 -17.17 14.09
CA PHE A 168 2.58 -15.98 14.72
C PHE A 168 1.51 -15.38 13.81
N ASP A 169 0.25 -15.71 14.07
CA ASP A 169 -0.87 -15.25 13.24
C ASP A 169 -1.45 -13.92 13.76
N GLY A 170 -1.59 -12.94 12.87
CA GLY A 170 -2.30 -11.68 13.12
C GLY A 170 -1.49 -10.59 13.82
N LEU A 171 -0.26 -10.31 13.39
CA LEU A 171 0.59 -9.25 13.99
C LEU A 171 -0.12 -7.89 14.07
N ASP A 172 -0.99 -7.58 13.12
CA ASP A 172 -1.80 -6.35 13.10
C ASP A 172 -2.84 -6.24 14.21
N GLU A 173 -3.02 -7.31 14.98
CA GLU A 173 -3.92 -7.39 16.13
C GLU A 173 -3.14 -7.35 17.46
N SER A 174 -1.81 -7.21 17.39
CA SER A 174 -0.93 -7.15 18.54
C SER A 174 -1.10 -5.84 19.31
N ARG A 175 -1.29 -5.96 20.63
CA ARG A 175 -1.18 -4.87 21.62
C ARG A 175 0.19 -4.91 22.32
N LEU A 176 1.12 -5.74 21.85
CA LEU A 176 2.46 -5.91 22.41
C LEU A 176 3.41 -4.87 21.82
N SER A 177 4.20 -4.22 22.68
CA SER A 177 5.27 -3.32 22.26
C SER A 177 6.53 -4.12 21.94
N LEU A 178 6.67 -4.52 20.68
CA LEU A 178 7.85 -5.24 20.18
C LEU A 178 8.98 -4.25 19.91
N ASP A 179 9.92 -4.14 20.84
CA ASP A 179 11.08 -3.24 20.71
C ASP A 179 12.33 -4.02 20.33
N PHE A 180 12.75 -3.87 19.07
CA PHE A 180 13.94 -4.51 18.49
C PHE A 180 15.24 -3.72 18.75
N THR A 181 15.19 -2.67 19.57
CA THR A 181 16.35 -1.87 20.00
C THR A 181 16.86 -2.24 21.38
N ILE A 182 16.03 -2.88 22.22
CA ILE A 182 16.38 -3.27 23.59
C ILE A 182 17.43 -4.38 23.58
N THR A 183 18.47 -4.20 24.40
CA THR A 183 19.71 -5.00 24.47
C THR A 183 19.63 -6.26 25.32
N LYS A 184 18.49 -6.58 25.92
CA LYS A 184 18.36 -7.77 26.77
C LYS A 184 18.28 -9.04 25.91
N VAL A 185 19.44 -9.67 25.73
CA VAL A 185 19.58 -10.92 24.99
C VAL A 185 19.12 -12.08 25.86
N ILE A 186 18.10 -12.79 25.41
CA ILE A 186 17.59 -14.03 26.02
C ILE A 186 17.92 -15.17 25.07
N SER A 187 18.65 -16.17 25.57
CA SER A 187 19.06 -17.34 24.77
C SER A 187 18.63 -18.67 25.38
N ASP A 188 18.29 -18.68 26.67
CA ASP A 188 17.81 -19.87 27.39
C ASP A 188 16.27 -19.93 27.35
N VAL A 189 15.73 -21.06 26.88
CA VAL A 189 14.29 -21.31 26.79
C VAL A 189 13.58 -21.42 28.13
N THR A 190 14.33 -21.59 29.22
CA THR A 190 13.83 -21.66 30.61
C THR A 190 13.86 -20.32 31.33
N GLN A 191 14.54 -19.31 30.76
CA GLN A 191 14.64 -17.98 31.36
C GLN A 191 13.30 -17.23 31.25
N LYS A 192 12.77 -16.76 32.39
CA LYS A 192 11.53 -15.97 32.42
C LYS A 192 11.75 -14.53 31.96
N SER A 193 10.82 -14.04 31.15
CA SER A 193 10.78 -12.66 30.69
C SER A 193 9.37 -12.25 30.30
N SER A 194 9.17 -10.99 29.91
CA SER A 194 7.91 -10.56 29.29
C SER A 194 7.71 -11.25 27.94
N VAL A 195 6.45 -11.40 27.52
CA VAL A 195 6.09 -11.96 26.21
C VAL A 195 6.74 -11.15 25.07
N CYS A 196 6.78 -9.82 25.19
CA CYS A 196 7.44 -8.94 24.21
C CYS A 196 8.92 -9.30 24.02
N GLU A 197 9.68 -9.44 25.12
CA GLU A 197 11.10 -9.77 25.06
C GLU A 197 11.35 -11.16 24.48
N LEU A 198 10.50 -12.15 24.80
CA LEU A 198 10.59 -13.50 24.23
C LEU A 198 10.38 -13.48 22.72
N LEU A 199 9.32 -12.81 22.24
CA LEU A 199 9.01 -12.72 20.81
C LEU A 199 10.10 -11.98 20.03
N THR A 200 10.60 -10.85 20.55
CA THR A 200 11.68 -10.10 19.92
C THR A 200 12.95 -10.96 19.81
N ASN A 201 13.34 -11.68 20.87
CA ASN A 201 14.53 -12.54 20.86
C ASN A 201 14.36 -13.77 19.96
N LEU A 202 13.15 -14.33 19.85
CA LEU A 202 12.83 -15.37 18.88
C LEU A 202 13.00 -14.85 17.45
N ILE A 203 12.37 -13.73 17.11
CA ILE A 203 12.41 -13.17 15.75
C ILE A 203 13.85 -12.81 15.37
N GLN A 204 14.62 -12.20 16.27
CA GLN A 204 16.04 -11.86 16.06
C GLN A 204 16.97 -13.08 15.95
N GLY A 205 16.54 -14.28 16.36
CA GLY A 205 17.40 -15.47 16.39
C GLY A 205 18.35 -15.54 17.59
N ASN A 206 18.04 -14.82 18.67
CA ASN A 206 18.76 -14.98 19.95
C ASN A 206 18.26 -16.22 20.71
N LEU A 207 16.96 -16.52 20.59
CA LEU A 207 16.27 -17.65 21.20
C LEU A 207 15.82 -18.63 20.11
N LEU A 208 16.03 -19.94 20.30
CA LEU A 208 15.75 -21.00 19.32
C LEU A 208 16.21 -20.65 17.89
N ARG A 209 17.53 -20.64 17.68
CA ARG A 209 18.17 -20.28 16.39
C ARG A 209 17.71 -21.14 15.22
N SER A 210 17.49 -22.43 15.44
CA SER A 210 17.07 -23.40 14.41
C SER A 210 15.56 -23.40 14.13
N ALA A 211 14.75 -22.70 14.93
CA ALA A 211 13.31 -22.66 14.74
C ALA A 211 12.93 -21.80 13.52
N LEU A 212 12.05 -22.34 12.68
CA LEU A 212 11.37 -21.62 11.62
C LEU A 212 10.30 -20.71 12.23
N ILE A 213 10.15 -19.51 11.69
CA ILE A 213 9.18 -18.53 12.14
C ILE A 213 8.34 -18.08 10.95
N TRP A 214 7.03 -18.22 11.06
CA TRP A 214 6.07 -17.69 10.08
C TRP A 214 5.19 -16.64 10.74
N ILE A 215 5.19 -15.42 10.23
CA ILE A 215 4.40 -14.31 10.77
C ILE A 215 3.40 -13.86 9.72
N THR A 216 2.13 -13.70 10.09
CA THR A 216 1.14 -13.08 9.20
C THR A 216 0.79 -11.68 9.69
N SER A 217 0.62 -10.73 8.77
CA SER A 217 0.28 -9.35 9.11
C SER A 217 -0.48 -8.66 7.99
N ARG A 218 -1.30 -7.66 8.35
CA ARG A 218 -1.63 -6.59 7.41
C ARG A 218 -0.38 -5.73 7.12
N PRO A 219 -0.25 -5.18 5.90
CA PRO A 219 0.90 -4.37 5.52
C PRO A 219 1.16 -3.20 6.47
N ALA A 220 0.11 -2.55 6.99
CA ALA A 220 0.27 -1.42 7.91
C ALA A 220 0.99 -1.75 9.22
N ALA A 221 0.91 -2.99 9.71
CA ALA A 221 1.56 -3.44 10.95
C ALA A 221 2.84 -4.24 10.71
N ALA A 222 3.15 -4.60 9.46
CA ALA A 222 4.35 -5.34 9.11
C ALA A 222 5.64 -4.57 9.46
N ASN A 223 5.57 -3.24 9.57
CA ASN A 223 6.68 -2.36 9.95
C ASN A 223 7.06 -2.45 11.42
N LEU A 224 6.24 -3.09 12.25
CA LEU A 224 6.60 -3.41 13.62
C LEU A 224 7.80 -4.36 13.67
N ILE A 225 8.03 -5.14 12.61
CA ILE A 225 9.18 -6.02 12.47
C ILE A 225 10.21 -5.39 11.53
N PRO A 226 11.45 -5.14 11.99
CA PRO A 226 12.51 -4.63 11.14
C PRO A 226 12.82 -5.60 9.99
N SER A 227 12.99 -5.09 8.77
CA SER A 227 13.32 -5.88 7.57
C SER A 227 14.56 -6.75 7.74
N ARG A 228 15.55 -6.30 8.52
CA ARG A 228 16.76 -7.08 8.87
C ARG A 228 16.50 -8.38 9.63
N CYS A 229 15.30 -8.57 10.18
CA CYS A 229 14.92 -9.78 10.90
C CYS A 229 14.06 -10.73 10.06
N VAL A 230 13.80 -10.40 8.79
CA VAL A 230 12.92 -11.14 7.90
C VAL A 230 13.72 -11.63 6.69
N ASP A 231 13.80 -12.94 6.52
CA ASP A 231 14.55 -13.55 5.41
C ASP A 231 13.73 -13.55 4.12
N ARG A 232 12.41 -13.74 4.22
CA ARG A 232 11.49 -13.72 3.09
C ARG A 232 10.18 -13.00 3.44
N VAL A 233 9.73 -12.13 2.54
CA VAL A 233 8.38 -11.58 2.57
C VAL A 233 7.54 -12.32 1.53
N THR A 234 6.30 -12.65 1.86
CA THR A 234 5.33 -13.20 0.90
C THR A 234 4.06 -12.35 0.93
N GLU A 235 3.31 -12.33 -0.16
CA GLU A 235 2.06 -11.57 -0.24
C GLU A 235 0.91 -12.47 -0.70
N VAL A 236 -0.18 -12.48 0.07
CA VAL A 236 -1.44 -13.13 -0.34
C VAL A 236 -2.26 -12.13 -1.14
N ARG A 237 -2.47 -12.40 -2.43
CA ARG A 237 -3.09 -11.45 -3.39
C ARG A 237 -4.60 -11.60 -3.54
N GLY A 238 -5.18 -12.67 -3.00
CA GLY A 238 -6.61 -12.98 -3.11
C GLY A 238 -6.94 -13.78 -4.38
N PHE A 239 -8.13 -13.56 -4.94
CA PHE A 239 -8.62 -14.26 -6.13
C PHE A 239 -8.20 -13.60 -7.44
N THR A 240 -7.70 -14.41 -8.38
CA THR A 240 -7.59 -14.03 -9.80
C THR A 240 -8.97 -13.87 -10.44
N ASP A 241 -9.05 -13.29 -11.63
CA ASP A 241 -10.34 -13.11 -12.31
C ASP A 241 -11.01 -14.45 -12.63
N GLU A 242 -10.23 -15.48 -12.96
CA GLU A 242 -10.73 -16.85 -13.14
C GLU A 242 -11.28 -17.44 -11.84
N GLN A 243 -10.54 -17.28 -10.73
CA GLN A 243 -10.95 -17.76 -9.42
C GLN A 243 -12.21 -17.07 -8.91
N LYS A 244 -12.40 -15.77 -9.21
CA LYS A 244 -13.65 -15.05 -8.90
C LYS A 244 -14.84 -15.71 -9.57
N GLU A 245 -14.76 -15.93 -10.89
CA GLU A 245 -15.86 -16.53 -11.63
C GLU A 245 -16.15 -17.96 -11.15
N GLU A 246 -15.10 -18.75 -10.94
CA GLU A 246 -15.23 -20.11 -10.40
C GLU A 246 -15.89 -20.11 -9.02
N TYR A 247 -15.52 -19.19 -8.13
CA TYR A 247 -16.16 -19.03 -6.83
C TYR A 247 -17.68 -18.81 -6.97
N PHE A 248 -18.11 -17.86 -7.81
CA PHE A 248 -19.54 -17.57 -8.00
C PHE A 248 -20.29 -18.73 -8.65
N ARG A 249 -19.69 -19.42 -9.63
CA ARG A 249 -20.26 -20.64 -10.26
C ARG A 249 -20.41 -21.79 -9.27
N LYS A 250 -19.41 -22.03 -8.41
CA LYS A 250 -19.48 -23.13 -7.42
C LYS A 250 -20.45 -22.80 -6.29
N ARG A 251 -20.55 -21.54 -5.88
CA ARG A 251 -21.43 -21.07 -4.80
C ARG A 251 -22.91 -21.16 -5.18
N LEU A 252 -23.23 -20.90 -6.45
CA LEU A 252 -24.59 -20.86 -6.99
C LEU A 252 -24.76 -22.00 -8.00
N SER A 253 -25.51 -23.05 -7.64
CA SER A 253 -25.71 -24.22 -8.50
C SER A 253 -26.49 -23.93 -9.80
N ASP A 254 -26.97 -22.70 -9.99
CA ASP A 254 -27.75 -22.22 -11.13
C ASP A 254 -26.85 -21.39 -12.09
N GLU A 255 -26.67 -21.89 -13.32
CA GLU A 255 -25.86 -21.28 -14.38
C GLU A 255 -26.38 -19.90 -14.82
N GLU A 256 -27.69 -19.69 -14.87
CA GLU A 256 -28.27 -18.42 -15.32
C GLU A 256 -28.05 -17.34 -14.25
N ARG A 257 -28.30 -17.68 -12.99
CA ARG A 257 -28.09 -16.77 -11.84
C ARG A 257 -26.62 -16.43 -11.65
N SER A 258 -25.74 -17.43 -11.71
CA SER A 258 -24.29 -17.21 -11.61
C SER A 258 -23.77 -16.33 -12.75
N SER A 259 -24.22 -16.56 -13.98
CA SER A 259 -23.86 -15.72 -15.15
C SER A 259 -24.33 -14.27 -14.99
N ARG A 260 -25.56 -14.05 -14.51
CA ARG A 260 -26.09 -12.71 -14.24
C ARG A 260 -25.28 -11.97 -13.16
N ILE A 261 -24.88 -12.66 -12.09
CA ILE A 261 -24.04 -12.08 -11.03
C ILE A 261 -22.65 -11.74 -11.55
N ILE A 262 -22.00 -12.65 -12.28
CA ILE A 262 -20.68 -12.40 -12.87
C ILE A 262 -20.74 -11.20 -13.82
N SER A 263 -21.78 -11.12 -14.66
CA SER A 263 -22.00 -9.97 -15.55
C SER A 263 -22.20 -8.66 -14.78
N HIS A 264 -22.99 -8.68 -13.71
CA HIS A 264 -23.20 -7.48 -12.86
C HIS A 264 -21.90 -7.03 -12.20
N ILE A 265 -21.13 -7.95 -11.62
CA ILE A 265 -19.84 -7.65 -11.00
C ILE A 265 -18.88 -7.08 -12.04
N LYS A 266 -18.79 -7.66 -13.24
CA LYS A 266 -17.96 -7.12 -14.34
C LYS A 266 -18.41 -5.75 -14.81
N SER A 267 -19.71 -5.45 -14.78
CA SER A 267 -20.25 -4.14 -15.16
C SER A 267 -19.91 -3.04 -14.15
N SER A 268 -19.74 -3.39 -12.87
CA SER A 268 -19.35 -2.46 -11.80
C SER A 268 -17.89 -2.62 -11.42
N ARG A 269 -17.08 -1.66 -11.89
CA ARG A 269 -15.64 -1.67 -11.65
C ARG A 269 -15.27 -1.76 -10.16
N SER A 270 -15.96 -1.01 -9.30
CA SER A 270 -15.73 -1.02 -7.85
C SER A 270 -16.00 -2.41 -7.26
N LEU A 271 -17.11 -3.06 -7.63
CA LEU A 271 -17.42 -4.42 -7.16
C LEU A 271 -16.41 -5.45 -7.66
N HIS A 272 -16.01 -5.35 -8.93
CA HIS A 272 -15.03 -6.24 -9.54
C HIS A 272 -13.65 -6.19 -8.85
N ILE A 273 -13.19 -4.98 -8.47
CA ILE A 273 -11.93 -4.78 -7.73
C ILE A 273 -12.04 -5.39 -6.34
N MET A 274 -13.14 -5.10 -5.62
CA MET A 274 -13.32 -5.55 -4.25
C MET A 274 -13.42 -7.08 -4.17
N CYS A 275 -14.05 -7.72 -5.16
CA CYS A 275 -14.10 -9.18 -5.32
C CYS A 275 -12.73 -9.84 -5.56
N ARG A 276 -11.61 -9.09 -5.60
CA ARG A 276 -10.28 -9.71 -5.43
C ARG A 276 -10.12 -10.33 -4.04
N ILE A 277 -10.82 -9.83 -3.02
CA ILE A 277 -10.78 -10.41 -1.68
C ILE A 277 -11.93 -11.41 -1.53
N PRO A 278 -11.65 -12.64 -1.07
CA PRO A 278 -12.68 -13.67 -0.86
C PRO A 278 -13.85 -13.22 0.01
N VAL A 279 -13.61 -12.40 1.05
CA VAL A 279 -14.68 -11.90 1.92
C VAL A 279 -15.70 -11.02 1.16
N PHE A 280 -15.24 -10.20 0.21
CA PHE A 280 -16.12 -9.38 -0.61
C PHE A 280 -16.88 -10.22 -1.64
N CYS A 281 -16.26 -11.27 -2.21
CA CYS A 281 -16.98 -12.26 -3.00
C CYS A 281 -18.11 -12.91 -2.20
N TRP A 282 -17.85 -13.23 -0.93
CA TRP A 282 -18.83 -13.84 -0.05
C TRP A 282 -19.98 -12.90 0.34
N ILE A 283 -19.69 -11.64 0.70
CA ILE A 283 -20.73 -10.61 0.94
C ILE A 283 -21.57 -10.45 -0.34
N THR A 284 -20.90 -10.33 -1.48
CA THR A 284 -21.55 -10.12 -2.77
C THR A 284 -22.46 -11.28 -3.15
N ALA A 285 -21.98 -12.51 -3.02
CA ALA A 285 -22.80 -13.70 -3.27
C ALA A 285 -24.01 -13.74 -2.33
N THR A 286 -23.81 -13.46 -1.04
CA THR A 286 -24.89 -13.50 -0.03
C THR A 286 -26.01 -12.52 -0.33
N VAL A 287 -25.67 -11.29 -0.72
CA VAL A 287 -26.65 -10.25 -1.06
C VAL A 287 -27.37 -10.58 -2.36
N LEU A 288 -26.62 -10.88 -3.42
CA LEU A 288 -27.21 -11.11 -4.74
C LEU A 288 -28.04 -12.40 -4.78
N GLU A 289 -27.68 -13.42 -3.99
CA GLU A 289 -28.47 -14.64 -3.80
C GLU A 289 -29.84 -14.33 -3.15
N ASP A 290 -29.90 -13.52 -2.09
CA ASP A 290 -31.19 -13.10 -1.46
C ASP A 290 -32.05 -12.28 -2.44
N MET A 291 -31.44 -11.35 -3.17
CA MET A 291 -32.19 -10.48 -4.09
C MET A 291 -32.71 -11.23 -5.32
N LEU A 292 -31.95 -12.19 -5.87
CA LEU A 292 -32.38 -12.97 -7.03
C LEU A 292 -33.38 -14.08 -6.67
N THR A 293 -33.46 -14.50 -5.42
CA THR A 293 -34.40 -15.53 -4.96
C THR A 293 -35.76 -14.97 -4.56
N THR A 294 -35.84 -13.69 -4.22
CA THR A 294 -37.05 -13.05 -3.69
C THR A 294 -38.02 -12.51 -4.75
N ASP A 295 -37.79 -12.80 -6.04
CA ASP A 295 -38.62 -12.38 -7.20
C ASP A 295 -38.91 -10.86 -7.29
N GLN A 296 -38.20 -10.06 -6.49
CA GLN A 296 -38.32 -8.61 -6.50
C GLN A 296 -37.58 -8.09 -7.74
N ARG A 297 -38.30 -7.41 -8.63
CA ARG A 297 -37.74 -6.61 -9.75
C ARG A 297 -36.97 -5.38 -9.24
N GLU A 298 -36.30 -5.46 -8.10
CA GLU A 298 -35.44 -4.40 -7.60
C GLU A 298 -34.12 -4.40 -8.39
N GLU A 299 -33.59 -3.21 -8.67
CA GLU A 299 -32.28 -3.07 -9.31
C GLU A 299 -31.19 -3.66 -8.40
N LEU A 300 -30.22 -4.33 -9.01
CA LEU A 300 -29.09 -4.87 -8.25
C LEU A 300 -28.25 -3.72 -7.67
N PRO A 301 -27.64 -3.89 -6.49
CA PRO A 301 -26.86 -2.84 -5.84
C PRO A 301 -25.71 -2.36 -6.74
N LYS A 302 -25.57 -1.05 -6.90
CA LYS A 302 -24.59 -0.43 -7.82
C LYS A 302 -23.35 0.05 -7.08
N THR A 303 -23.51 0.51 -5.84
CA THR A 303 -22.46 1.06 -4.99
C THR A 303 -22.04 0.08 -3.89
N LEU A 304 -20.88 0.32 -3.24
CA LEU A 304 -20.49 -0.48 -2.09
C LEU A 304 -21.44 -0.25 -0.91
N THR A 305 -21.93 0.97 -0.72
CA THR A 305 -22.88 1.29 0.33
C THR A 305 -24.19 0.52 0.15
N ASP A 306 -24.72 0.45 -1.07
CA ASP A 306 -25.93 -0.35 -1.36
C ASP A 306 -25.69 -1.83 -1.01
N MET A 307 -24.54 -2.40 -1.44
CA MET A 307 -24.18 -3.78 -1.13
C MET A 307 -24.17 -4.05 0.38
N TYR A 308 -23.59 -3.14 1.18
CA TYR A 308 -23.50 -3.30 2.63
C TYR A 308 -24.84 -3.07 3.34
N SER A 309 -25.67 -2.14 2.85
CA SER A 309 -27.03 -1.94 3.36
C SER A 309 -27.89 -3.17 3.14
N HIS A 310 -27.86 -3.75 1.94
CA HIS A 310 -28.55 -5.01 1.67
C HIS A 310 -27.95 -6.17 2.46
N PHE A 311 -26.62 -6.23 2.63
CA PHE A 311 -25.99 -7.25 3.46
C PHE A 311 -26.53 -7.21 4.89
N LEU A 312 -26.57 -6.03 5.52
CA LEU A 312 -27.11 -5.86 6.86
C LEU A 312 -28.59 -6.25 6.93
N LEU A 313 -29.39 -5.87 5.92
CA LEU A 313 -30.79 -6.27 5.82
C LEU A 313 -30.95 -7.80 5.76
N VAL A 314 -30.15 -8.49 4.94
CA VAL A 314 -30.16 -9.96 4.84
C VAL A 314 -29.85 -10.60 6.19
N GLN A 315 -28.88 -10.06 6.95
CA GLN A 315 -28.57 -10.58 8.29
C GLN A 315 -29.75 -10.41 9.26
N MET A 316 -30.39 -9.24 9.25
CA MET A 316 -31.57 -8.98 10.08
C MET A 316 -32.74 -9.91 9.71
N LYS A 317 -32.98 -10.15 8.41
CA LYS A 317 -33.99 -11.13 7.96
C LYS A 317 -33.67 -12.53 8.50
N ARG A 318 -32.43 -13.00 8.34
CA ARG A 318 -32.00 -14.34 8.79
C ARG A 318 -32.13 -14.52 10.30
N LYS A 319 -31.83 -13.49 11.09
CA LYS A 319 -32.06 -13.47 12.54
C LYS A 319 -33.51 -13.71 12.90
N LYS A 320 -34.43 -12.98 12.25
CA LYS A 320 -35.87 -13.12 12.49
C LYS A 320 -36.37 -14.54 12.24
N HIS A 321 -35.95 -15.16 11.13
CA HIS A 321 -36.39 -16.52 10.79
C HIS A 321 -35.89 -17.58 11.79
N LYS A 322 -34.67 -17.43 12.35
CA LYS A 322 -34.12 -18.42 13.29
C LYS A 322 -34.78 -18.44 14.67
N TYR A 323 -35.30 -17.31 15.15
CA TYR A 323 -35.84 -17.19 16.53
C TYR A 323 -37.35 -16.94 16.61
N HIS A 324 -38.00 -16.58 15.50
CA HIS A 324 -39.38 -16.07 15.53
C HIS A 324 -40.34 -16.73 14.54
N GLU A 325 -40.20 -18.05 14.27
CA GLU A 325 -41.31 -18.82 13.70
C GLU A 325 -42.48 -18.86 14.69
N GLY A 326 -43.38 -17.86 14.64
CA GLY A 326 -44.74 -17.98 15.15
C GLY A 326 -45.26 -17.04 16.25
N GLN A 327 -44.70 -15.85 16.50
CA GLN A 327 -45.31 -14.90 17.46
C GLN A 327 -45.54 -13.49 16.89
N GLU A 328 -46.76 -12.98 17.08
CA GLU A 328 -47.28 -11.64 16.72
C GLU A 328 -46.66 -10.47 17.54
N MET A 329 -45.42 -10.59 18.02
CA MET A 329 -44.71 -9.56 18.80
C MET A 329 -43.66 -8.82 17.95
N ALA A 330 -44.05 -8.36 16.75
CA ALA A 330 -43.10 -7.96 15.70
C ALA A 330 -42.41 -6.59 15.90
N GLN A 331 -42.97 -5.67 16.71
CA GLN A 331 -42.43 -4.30 16.85
C GLN A 331 -41.37 -4.16 17.95
N GLU A 332 -41.61 -4.72 19.14
CA GLU A 332 -40.67 -4.63 20.27
C GLU A 332 -39.34 -5.36 19.97
N VAL A 333 -39.41 -6.50 19.28
CA VAL A 333 -38.23 -7.27 18.86
C VAL A 333 -37.39 -6.50 17.83
N VAL A 334 -38.03 -5.74 16.94
CA VAL A 334 -37.33 -4.93 15.94
C VAL A 334 -36.62 -3.74 16.56
N GLU A 335 -37.20 -3.10 17.57
CA GLU A 335 -36.54 -2.02 18.33
C GLU A 335 -35.39 -2.55 19.19
N ALA A 336 -35.53 -3.71 19.83
CA ALA A 336 -34.43 -4.35 20.56
C ALA A 336 -33.26 -4.73 19.64
N ASP A 337 -33.55 -5.33 18.47
CA ASP A 337 -32.54 -5.65 17.47
C ASP A 337 -31.80 -4.41 16.95
N ARG A 338 -32.55 -3.34 16.75
CA ARG A 338 -32.04 -2.03 16.33
C ARG A 338 -31.12 -1.44 17.40
N GLU A 339 -31.51 -1.47 18.66
CA GLU A 339 -30.68 -0.97 19.77
C GLU A 339 -29.33 -1.68 19.82
N VAL A 340 -29.33 -3.02 19.72
CA VAL A 340 -28.07 -3.78 19.72
C VAL A 340 -27.20 -3.45 18.51
N LEU A 341 -27.77 -3.29 17.31
CA LEU A 341 -27.02 -2.87 16.12
C LEU A 341 -26.40 -1.48 16.28
N LEU A 342 -27.11 -0.54 16.93
CA LEU A 342 -26.60 0.78 17.21
C LEU A 342 -25.45 0.74 18.23
N LYS A 343 -25.56 -0.07 19.28
CA LYS A 343 -24.46 -0.27 20.23
C LYS A 343 -23.25 -0.94 19.57
N LEU A 344 -23.46 -1.91 18.67
CA LEU A 344 -22.38 -2.49 17.85
C LEU A 344 -21.76 -1.44 16.92
N GLY A 345 -22.56 -0.54 16.35
CA GLY A 345 -22.07 0.57 15.54
C GLY A 345 -21.27 1.59 16.35
N ARG A 346 -21.66 1.86 17.60
CA ARG A 346 -20.87 2.65 18.55
C ARG A 346 -19.51 2.03 18.82
N LEU A 347 -19.50 0.74 19.20
CA LEU A 347 -18.27 -0.04 19.41
C LEU A 347 -17.36 0.02 18.17
N ALA A 348 -17.95 -0.17 16.98
CA ALA A 348 -17.26 -0.11 15.70
C ALA A 348 -16.57 1.24 15.47
N TYR A 349 -17.29 2.35 15.72
CA TYR A 349 -16.77 3.70 15.57
C TYR A 349 -15.65 4.03 16.56
N GLU A 350 -15.86 3.78 17.86
CA GLU A 350 -14.86 4.06 18.90
C GLU A 350 -13.55 3.32 18.63
N HIS A 351 -13.64 2.08 18.14
CA HIS A 351 -12.46 1.28 17.83
C HIS A 351 -11.86 1.57 16.47
N LEU A 352 -12.63 2.08 15.51
CA LEU A 352 -12.09 2.61 14.26
C LEU A 352 -11.18 3.81 14.54
N GLU A 353 -11.59 4.71 15.46
CA GLU A 353 -10.76 5.84 15.91
C GLU A 353 -9.50 5.39 16.66
N LYS A 354 -9.61 4.35 17.50
CA LYS A 354 -8.47 3.74 18.22
C LYS A 354 -7.54 2.94 17.28
N GLY A 355 -7.96 2.65 16.04
CA GLY A 355 -7.24 1.75 15.13
C GLY A 355 -7.23 0.28 15.58
N SER A 356 -8.18 -0.12 16.44
CA SER A 356 -8.31 -1.48 16.96
C SER A 356 -9.34 -2.28 16.18
N VAL A 357 -9.02 -3.54 15.87
CA VAL A 357 -9.91 -4.49 15.18
C VAL A 357 -10.48 -5.57 16.13
N MET A 358 -9.96 -5.64 17.35
CA MET A 358 -10.37 -6.59 18.39
C MET A 358 -10.91 -5.87 19.63
N PHE A 359 -11.86 -6.51 20.29
CA PHE A 359 -12.58 -6.05 21.48
C PHE A 359 -12.57 -7.14 22.56
N TYR A 360 -12.59 -6.71 23.82
CA TYR A 360 -12.72 -7.58 24.97
C TYR A 360 -14.07 -7.34 25.66
N GLN A 361 -14.37 -8.14 26.67
CA GLN A 361 -15.62 -8.02 27.40
C GLN A 361 -15.80 -6.61 28.00
N GLU A 362 -14.73 -6.01 28.49
CA GLU A 362 -14.73 -4.66 29.06
C GLU A 362 -15.11 -3.61 28.02
N ASP A 363 -14.67 -3.77 26.76
CA ASP A 363 -14.99 -2.88 25.66
C ASP A 363 -16.50 -2.96 25.29
N LEU A 364 -17.11 -4.14 25.40
CA LEU A 364 -18.55 -4.33 25.20
C LEU A 364 -19.37 -3.66 26.31
N GLU A 365 -18.96 -3.86 27.55
CA GLU A 365 -19.60 -3.29 28.73
C GLU A 365 -19.54 -1.75 28.71
N GLU A 366 -18.41 -1.16 28.29
CA GLU A 366 -18.26 0.29 28.11
C GLU A 366 -19.24 0.86 27.06
N CYS A 367 -19.57 0.07 26.04
CA CYS A 367 -20.58 0.41 25.03
C CYS A 367 -22.02 0.09 25.45
N GLY A 368 -22.23 -0.47 26.65
CA GLY A 368 -23.54 -0.89 27.14
C GLY A 368 -24.10 -2.14 26.43
N LEU A 369 -23.23 -2.95 25.81
CA LEU A 369 -23.57 -4.26 25.25
C LEU A 369 -23.40 -5.33 26.31
N ASN A 370 -24.47 -6.04 26.62
CA ASN A 370 -24.35 -7.26 27.43
C ASN A 370 -23.58 -8.33 26.61
N PRO A 371 -22.57 -9.01 27.19
CA PRO A 371 -21.92 -10.17 26.57
C PRO A 371 -22.91 -11.21 26.02
N ASP A 372 -24.05 -11.41 26.66
CA ASP A 372 -25.10 -12.33 26.17
C ASP A 372 -25.79 -11.81 24.91
N GLU A 373 -26.05 -10.49 24.79
CA GLU A 373 -26.60 -9.88 23.58
C GLU A 373 -25.60 -9.98 22.42
N ALA A 374 -24.33 -9.71 22.71
CA ALA A 374 -23.23 -9.88 21.77
C ALA A 374 -23.06 -11.35 21.35
N LEU A 375 -23.29 -12.30 22.28
CA LEU A 375 -23.28 -13.73 21.99
C LEU A 375 -24.43 -14.12 21.06
N VAL A 376 -25.64 -13.62 21.30
CA VAL A 376 -26.78 -13.85 20.41
C VAL A 376 -26.45 -13.30 19.03
N TYR A 377 -25.99 -12.06 18.90
CA TYR A 377 -25.59 -11.53 17.59
C TYR A 377 -24.44 -12.33 16.97
N SER A 378 -23.45 -12.78 17.76
CA SER A 378 -22.38 -13.64 17.26
C SER A 378 -22.89 -15.00 16.81
N GLY A 379 -23.90 -15.60 17.43
CA GLY A 379 -24.44 -16.92 17.08
C GLY A 379 -25.47 -16.86 15.96
N VAL A 380 -26.15 -15.73 15.80
CA VAL A 380 -27.24 -15.54 14.84
C VAL A 380 -26.78 -14.82 13.59
N CYS A 381 -25.99 -13.77 13.77
CA CYS A 381 -25.34 -12.95 12.77
C CYS A 381 -23.81 -13.13 12.86
N THR A 382 -23.36 -14.40 12.85
CA THR A 382 -21.93 -14.81 12.75
C THR A 382 -21.19 -14.11 11.60
N GLU A 383 -21.97 -13.58 10.65
CA GLU A 383 -21.61 -12.84 9.44
C GLU A 383 -21.17 -11.39 9.71
N ILE A 384 -21.55 -10.83 10.87
CA ILE A 384 -21.24 -9.44 11.27
C ILE A 384 -20.20 -9.44 12.39
N PHE A 385 -20.44 -10.25 13.42
CA PHE A 385 -19.72 -10.19 14.69
C PHE A 385 -19.32 -11.60 15.12
N LYS A 386 -18.11 -11.75 15.63
CA LYS A 386 -17.52 -13.04 16.02
C LYS A 386 -17.08 -12.98 17.48
N ARG A 387 -17.43 -14.03 18.21
CA ARG A 387 -16.81 -14.42 19.48
C ARG A 387 -15.89 -15.60 19.23
N GLU A 388 -14.64 -15.45 19.61
CA GLU A 388 -13.65 -16.53 19.64
C GLU A 388 -13.30 -16.81 21.10
N CYS A 389 -13.28 -18.09 21.48
CA CYS A 389 -12.74 -18.52 22.76
C CYS A 389 -11.33 -19.01 22.49
N VAL A 390 -10.38 -18.32 23.10
CA VAL A 390 -8.96 -18.61 22.99
C VAL A 390 -8.51 -19.51 24.14
N ILE A 391 -7.26 -19.99 24.12
CA ILE A 391 -6.73 -21.04 25.03
C ILE A 391 -7.00 -20.79 26.54
N PHE A 392 -7.22 -19.54 26.95
CA PHE A 392 -7.53 -19.18 28.34
C PHE A 392 -9.03 -19.15 28.69
N GLU A 393 -9.90 -19.69 27.84
CA GLU A 393 -11.37 -19.60 27.94
C GLU A 393 -11.91 -18.15 27.98
N LYS A 394 -11.05 -17.17 27.70
CA LYS A 394 -11.44 -15.76 27.65
C LYS A 394 -12.05 -15.45 26.28
N PRO A 395 -13.26 -14.85 26.26
CA PRO A 395 -13.88 -14.46 25.00
C PRO A 395 -13.16 -13.24 24.42
N VAL A 396 -12.81 -13.32 23.15
CA VAL A 396 -12.34 -12.19 22.36
C VAL A 396 -13.34 -11.95 21.23
N TYR A 397 -13.62 -10.68 20.96
CA TYR A 397 -14.64 -10.27 20.00
C TYR A 397 -14.02 -9.48 18.85
N CYS A 398 -14.57 -9.66 17.64
CA CYS A 398 -14.20 -8.86 16.47
C CYS A 398 -15.34 -8.79 15.45
N PHE A 399 -15.27 -7.80 14.56
CA PHE A 399 -16.08 -7.85 13.34
C PHE A 399 -15.47 -8.84 12.36
N VAL A 400 -16.31 -9.47 11.53
CA VAL A 400 -15.84 -10.44 10.53
C VAL A 400 -14.80 -9.83 9.57
N HIS A 401 -14.94 -8.53 9.28
CA HIS A 401 -14.03 -7.79 8.42
C HIS A 401 -14.03 -6.29 8.77
N LEU A 402 -12.91 -5.60 8.54
CA LEU A 402 -12.77 -4.17 8.83
C LEU A 402 -13.80 -3.32 8.09
N SER A 403 -14.14 -3.65 6.84
CA SER A 403 -15.17 -2.93 6.10
C SER A 403 -16.56 -3.02 6.73
N ILE A 404 -16.87 -4.10 7.46
CA ILE A 404 -18.13 -4.22 8.23
C ILE A 404 -18.08 -3.28 9.44
N GLN A 405 -16.93 -3.19 10.11
CA GLN A 405 -16.70 -2.22 11.19
C GLN A 405 -16.85 -0.79 10.66
N GLU A 406 -16.21 -0.43 9.54
CA GLU A 406 -16.31 0.89 8.92
C GLU A 406 -17.75 1.21 8.49
N PHE A 407 -18.49 0.23 7.97
CA PHE A 407 -19.90 0.39 7.60
C PHE A 407 -20.80 0.62 8.81
N LEU A 408 -20.69 -0.20 9.86
CA LEU A 408 -21.49 -0.04 11.08
C LEU A 408 -21.15 1.26 11.82
N ALA A 409 -19.88 1.67 11.80
CA ALA A 409 -19.47 2.98 12.29
C ALA A 409 -20.16 4.12 11.51
N ALA A 410 -20.25 4.00 10.17
CA ALA A 410 -20.95 4.99 9.34
C ALA A 410 -22.45 5.04 9.64
N VAL A 411 -23.11 3.88 9.79
CA VAL A 411 -24.53 3.79 10.20
C VAL A 411 -24.75 4.45 11.56
N TYR A 412 -23.88 4.18 12.55
CA TYR A 412 -23.97 4.79 13.88
C TYR A 412 -23.77 6.30 13.85
N MET A 413 -22.76 6.79 13.12
CA MET A 413 -22.49 8.22 13.00
C MET A 413 -23.62 8.96 12.28
N PHE A 414 -24.23 8.35 11.27
CA PHE A 414 -25.40 8.90 10.60
C PHE A 414 -26.61 8.94 11.54
N HIS A 415 -26.82 7.88 12.32
CA HIS A 415 -27.87 7.85 13.36
C HIS A 415 -27.70 8.96 14.40
N CYS A 416 -26.48 9.15 14.91
CA CYS A 416 -26.16 10.22 15.87
C CYS A 416 -26.43 11.61 15.27
N TYR A 417 -26.11 11.81 13.98
CA TYR A 417 -26.46 13.02 13.26
C TYR A 417 -27.99 13.23 13.21
N THR A 418 -28.75 12.24 12.77
CA THR A 418 -30.21 12.35 12.62
C THR A 418 -30.89 12.62 13.96
N ASN A 419 -30.42 12.01 15.04
CA ASN A 419 -30.96 12.18 16.37
C ASN A 419 -30.40 13.38 17.14
N LYS A 420 -29.52 14.18 16.52
CA LYS A 420 -28.89 15.36 17.11
C LYS A 420 -28.14 15.04 18.41
N ASP A 421 -27.44 13.91 18.45
CA ASP A 421 -26.53 13.56 19.53
C ASP A 421 -25.25 14.42 19.43
N ILE A 422 -25.36 15.66 19.90
CA ILE A 422 -24.31 16.67 19.80
C ILE A 422 -23.05 16.24 20.56
N GLU A 423 -23.14 15.40 21.59
CA GLU A 423 -21.97 14.99 22.38
C GLU A 423 -21.06 14.06 21.57
N VAL A 424 -21.62 12.99 20.98
CA VAL A 424 -20.88 12.06 20.12
C VAL A 424 -20.29 12.78 18.91
N LEU A 425 -21.10 13.65 18.32
CA LEU A 425 -20.72 14.46 17.17
C LEU A 425 -19.58 15.45 17.49
N LYS A 426 -19.58 16.09 18.67
CA LYS A 426 -18.51 16.97 19.15
C LYS A 426 -17.23 16.22 19.50
N GLN A 427 -17.35 14.99 19.99
CA GLN A 427 -16.20 14.15 20.34
C GLN A 427 -15.39 13.72 19.11
N PHE A 428 -15.94 13.80 17.90
CA PHE A 428 -15.21 13.57 16.65
C PHE A 428 -14.02 14.57 16.54
N PRO A 429 -12.75 14.15 16.74
CA PRO A 429 -11.64 15.10 16.87
C PRO A 429 -11.32 15.80 15.55
N GLY A 430 -10.89 17.07 15.61
CA GLY A 430 -10.48 17.84 14.41
C GLY A 430 -11.57 18.71 13.80
N THR A 431 -12.76 18.70 14.39
CA THR A 431 -13.86 19.63 14.11
C THR A 431 -14.05 20.53 15.33
N LYS A 432 -13.82 21.85 15.21
CA LYS A 432 -14.32 22.81 16.20
C LYS A 432 -15.81 23.00 15.87
N TRP A 433 -16.68 22.31 16.61
CA TRP A 433 -18.12 22.54 16.53
C TRP A 433 -18.40 23.81 17.31
N ASP A 434 -18.33 24.96 16.64
CA ASP A 434 -18.78 26.21 17.24
C ASP A 434 -20.31 26.12 17.38
N ASN A 435 -20.84 26.59 18.51
CA ASN A 435 -22.27 26.54 18.88
C ASN A 435 -23.17 27.44 17.97
N LYS A 436 -22.94 27.48 16.65
CA LYS A 436 -23.76 28.17 15.66
C LYS A 436 -24.68 27.15 14.99
N ASN A 437 -25.96 27.51 14.83
CA ASN A 437 -27.01 26.70 14.17
C ASN A 437 -26.68 26.23 12.72
N SER A 438 -25.55 26.63 12.14
CA SER A 438 -25.06 26.19 10.83
C SER A 438 -24.38 24.82 10.85
N ASP A 439 -23.96 24.33 12.02
CA ASP A 439 -23.17 23.09 12.14
C ASP A 439 -24.02 21.82 12.14
N THR A 440 -25.36 21.98 12.12
CA THR A 440 -26.36 20.91 12.17
C THR A 440 -26.92 20.53 10.79
N TYR A 441 -26.45 21.14 9.69
CA TYR A 441 -26.87 20.75 8.33
C TYR A 441 -26.07 19.56 7.82
N LEU A 442 -26.73 18.64 7.12
CA LEU A 442 -26.16 17.36 6.67
C LEU A 442 -24.95 17.57 5.75
N ASP A 443 -25.03 18.53 4.83
CA ASP A 443 -23.95 18.87 3.91
C ASP A 443 -22.70 19.40 4.64
N VAL A 444 -22.89 20.19 5.70
CA VAL A 444 -21.80 20.68 6.56
C VAL A 444 -21.18 19.54 7.35
N PHE A 445 -22.00 18.66 7.92
CA PHE A 445 -21.55 17.46 8.63
C PHE A 445 -20.70 16.56 7.72
N LEU A 446 -21.24 16.16 6.56
CA LEU A 446 -20.55 15.29 5.61
C LEU A 446 -19.24 15.91 5.10
N SER A 447 -19.23 17.22 4.82
CA SER A 447 -18.02 17.93 4.40
C SER A 447 -16.93 17.92 5.48
N ARG A 448 -17.31 18.03 6.76
CA ARG A 448 -16.36 17.95 7.89
C ARG A 448 -15.79 16.57 8.11
N VAL A 449 -16.62 15.53 8.03
CA VAL A 449 -16.15 14.15 8.13
C VAL A 449 -15.19 13.84 6.98
N MET A 450 -15.50 14.32 5.77
CA MET A 450 -14.59 14.27 4.63
C MET A 450 -13.25 14.98 4.92
N ASP A 451 -13.26 16.18 5.51
CA ASP A 451 -12.01 16.88 5.86
C ASP A 451 -11.14 16.12 6.86
N LYS A 452 -11.75 15.47 7.86
CA LYS A 452 -11.01 14.61 8.79
C LYS A 452 -10.42 13.40 8.06
N SER A 453 -11.20 12.74 7.21
CA SER A 453 -10.69 11.65 6.38
C SER A 453 -9.47 12.13 5.58
N LEU A 454 -9.56 13.23 4.84
CA LEU A 454 -8.46 13.73 3.99
C LEU A 454 -7.18 14.10 4.78
N LYS A 455 -7.28 14.44 6.07
CA LYS A 455 -6.13 14.66 6.98
C LYS A 455 -5.46 13.38 7.46
N SER A 456 -6.14 12.23 7.37
CA SER A 456 -5.58 10.92 7.71
C SER A 456 -4.43 10.57 6.78
N LYS A 457 -3.26 10.21 7.35
CA LYS A 457 -2.05 9.88 6.57
C LYS A 457 -2.23 8.59 5.77
N ASN A 458 -2.82 7.56 6.37
CA ASN A 458 -2.92 6.22 5.76
C ASN A 458 -4.27 5.96 5.08
N GLY A 459 -5.30 6.78 5.35
CA GLY A 459 -6.61 6.63 4.76
C GLY A 459 -7.56 5.66 5.42
N HIS A 460 -7.33 5.34 6.71
CA HIS A 460 -8.20 4.45 7.50
C HIS A 460 -9.65 4.92 7.68
N LEU A 461 -10.01 6.12 7.22
CA LEU A 461 -11.38 6.65 7.26
C LEU A 461 -12.01 6.75 5.86
N ASP A 462 -11.33 6.28 4.80
CA ASP A 462 -11.81 6.45 3.42
C ASP A 462 -13.12 5.72 3.19
N LEU A 463 -13.18 4.43 3.53
CA LEU A 463 -14.35 3.62 3.27
C LEU A 463 -15.50 4.00 4.22
N PHE A 464 -15.19 4.30 5.49
CA PHE A 464 -16.15 4.89 6.43
C PHE A 464 -16.83 6.16 5.86
N VAL A 465 -16.05 7.10 5.31
CA VAL A 465 -16.61 8.34 4.71
C VAL A 465 -17.38 8.06 3.44
N ARG A 466 -16.94 7.11 2.61
CA ARG A 466 -17.67 6.66 1.42
C ARG A 466 -19.05 6.12 1.79
N PHE A 467 -19.13 5.23 2.78
CA PHE A 467 -20.38 4.71 3.31
C PHE A 467 -21.28 5.83 3.85
N LEU A 468 -20.72 6.75 4.65
CA LEU A 468 -21.49 7.86 5.21
C LEU A 468 -22.16 8.73 4.14
N HIS A 469 -21.47 8.98 3.02
CA HIS A 469 -22.05 9.70 1.89
C HIS A 469 -23.07 8.85 1.12
N GLY A 470 -22.79 7.57 0.87
CA GLY A 470 -23.74 6.68 0.18
C GLY A 470 -25.04 6.43 0.97
N LEU A 471 -24.98 6.49 2.31
CA LEU A 471 -26.16 6.40 3.17
C LEU A 471 -27.15 7.55 2.95
N THR A 472 -26.76 8.66 2.30
CA THR A 472 -27.70 9.76 1.97
C THR A 472 -28.70 9.42 0.86
N LEU A 473 -28.44 8.35 0.09
CA LEU A 473 -29.33 7.93 -1.00
C LEU A 473 -30.65 7.38 -0.49
N GLU A 474 -31.73 7.67 -1.22
CA GLU A 474 -33.08 7.18 -0.92
C GLU A 474 -33.14 5.65 -0.85
N SER A 475 -32.39 4.94 -1.70
CA SER A 475 -32.27 3.48 -1.66
C SER A 475 -31.83 2.98 -0.28
N ASN A 476 -30.76 3.57 0.26
CA ASN A 476 -30.20 3.21 1.55
C ASN A 476 -31.08 3.66 2.72
N GLN A 477 -31.71 4.84 2.60
CA GLN A 477 -32.70 5.31 3.58
C GLN A 477 -33.94 4.42 3.61
N LYS A 478 -34.38 3.87 2.48
CA LYS A 478 -35.50 2.90 2.43
C LYS A 478 -35.12 1.59 3.13
N ILE A 479 -33.89 1.10 2.94
CA ILE A 479 -33.41 -0.16 3.50
C ILE A 479 -33.16 -0.05 5.01
N LEU A 480 -32.47 1.02 5.45
CA LEU A 480 -31.96 1.19 6.81
C LEU A 480 -32.65 2.31 7.59
N GLY A 481 -33.73 2.89 7.09
CA GLY A 481 -34.36 4.08 7.69
C GLY A 481 -34.80 3.90 9.14
N SER A 482 -35.17 2.69 9.55
CA SER A 482 -35.41 2.39 10.97
C SER A 482 -34.15 2.58 11.80
N LEU A 483 -32.99 2.13 11.34
CA LEU A 483 -31.70 2.29 12.01
C LEU A 483 -31.20 3.74 11.95
N LEU A 484 -31.19 4.36 10.78
CA LEU A 484 -30.61 5.70 10.55
C LEU A 484 -31.41 6.85 11.19
N GLY A 485 -32.69 6.63 11.46
CA GLY A 485 -33.63 7.66 11.93
C GLY A 485 -34.31 8.41 10.79
N LYS A 486 -35.26 9.29 11.13
CA LYS A 486 -36.00 10.10 10.16
C LYS A 486 -35.22 11.38 9.84
N ALA A 487 -34.27 11.30 8.91
CA ALA A 487 -33.65 12.49 8.35
C ALA A 487 -34.50 13.02 7.19
N GLU A 488 -34.88 14.31 7.23
CA GLU A 488 -35.45 15.00 6.06
C GLU A 488 -34.31 15.28 5.06
N ILE A 489 -33.97 14.28 4.25
CA ILE A 489 -33.00 14.42 3.17
C ILE A 489 -33.74 14.85 1.91
N THR A 490 -33.61 16.12 1.54
CA THR A 490 -34.19 16.63 0.30
C THR A 490 -33.17 16.58 -0.84
N PRO A 491 -33.61 16.48 -2.11
CA PRO A 491 -32.71 16.54 -3.26
C PRO A 491 -31.79 17.78 -3.25
N GLU A 492 -32.26 18.91 -2.72
CA GLU A 492 -31.46 20.14 -2.60
C GLU A 492 -30.30 20.00 -1.61
N ILE A 493 -30.44 19.19 -0.55
CA ILE A 493 -29.37 18.92 0.42
C ILE A 493 -28.34 17.97 -0.20
N ILE A 494 -28.81 16.94 -0.92
CA ILE A 494 -27.94 16.03 -1.67
C ILE A 494 -27.11 16.83 -2.68
N GLN A 495 -27.76 17.69 -3.47
CA GLN A 495 -27.07 18.53 -4.45
C GLN A 495 -26.07 19.50 -3.81
N ARG A 496 -26.40 20.10 -2.67
CA ARG A 496 -25.45 20.94 -1.91
C ARG A 496 -24.23 20.14 -1.44
N THR A 497 -24.44 18.91 -0.96
CA THR A 497 -23.35 18.00 -0.56
C THR A 497 -22.47 17.66 -1.76
N VAL A 498 -23.06 17.27 -2.88
CA VAL A 498 -22.36 16.98 -4.15
C VAL A 498 -21.55 18.19 -4.61
N ASN A 499 -22.12 19.39 -4.59
CA ASN A 499 -21.42 20.62 -4.96
C ASN A 499 -20.27 20.91 -3.99
N SER A 500 -20.47 20.73 -2.68
CA SER A 500 -19.42 20.88 -1.66
C SER A 500 -18.22 19.96 -1.91
N LEU A 501 -18.47 18.71 -2.34
CA LEU A 501 -17.41 17.77 -2.72
C LEU A 501 -16.70 18.21 -4.00
N LYS A 502 -17.44 18.60 -5.05
CA LYS A 502 -16.89 19.06 -6.34
C LYS A 502 -16.03 20.32 -6.19
N GLU A 503 -16.38 21.21 -5.26
CA GLU A 503 -15.70 22.48 -5.00
C GLU A 503 -14.59 22.40 -3.94
N LYS A 504 -14.26 21.21 -3.41
CA LYS A 504 -13.28 21.06 -2.34
C LYS A 504 -11.83 21.31 -2.82
N LYS A 505 -11.30 22.49 -2.45
CA LYS A 505 -9.98 23.04 -2.83
C LYS A 505 -8.91 22.93 -1.75
N THR A 506 -8.84 21.81 -1.06
CA THR A 506 -7.83 21.57 -0.01
C THR A 506 -6.56 20.99 -0.63
N LYS A 507 -5.40 21.49 -0.17
CA LYS A 507 -4.08 20.90 -0.47
C LYS A 507 -4.00 19.55 0.23
N ILE A 508 -4.07 18.46 -0.52
CA ILE A 508 -4.09 17.11 0.04
C ILE A 508 -3.13 16.23 -0.78
N ALA A 509 -2.61 15.18 -0.17
CA ALA A 509 -1.90 14.15 -0.92
C ALA A 509 -2.79 13.62 -2.07
N PRO A 510 -2.22 13.44 -3.27
CA PRO A 510 -2.97 13.22 -4.49
C PRO A 510 -3.78 11.91 -4.46
N ASP A 511 -3.28 10.86 -3.81
CA ASP A 511 -4.05 9.62 -3.62
C ASP A 511 -5.28 9.82 -2.72
N ARG A 512 -5.26 10.81 -1.83
CA ARG A 512 -6.40 11.12 -0.95
C ARG A 512 -7.49 11.86 -1.71
N SER A 513 -7.14 12.67 -2.71
CA SER A 513 -8.12 13.43 -3.50
C SER A 513 -9.03 12.53 -4.35
N ILE A 514 -8.58 11.33 -4.70
CA ILE A 514 -9.40 10.30 -5.37
C ILE A 514 -10.59 9.88 -4.50
N ASN A 515 -10.45 9.89 -3.16
CA ASN A 515 -11.53 9.52 -2.25
C ASN A 515 -12.74 10.46 -2.35
N ILE A 516 -12.51 11.73 -2.70
CA ILE A 516 -13.60 12.69 -2.94
C ILE A 516 -14.44 12.23 -4.13
N PHE A 517 -13.80 11.83 -5.22
CA PHE A 517 -14.46 11.30 -6.41
C PHE A 517 -15.19 9.99 -6.13
N GLN A 518 -14.62 9.10 -5.33
CA GLN A 518 -15.28 7.85 -4.93
C GLN A 518 -16.52 8.08 -4.07
N CYS A 519 -16.55 9.12 -3.24
CA CYS A 519 -17.77 9.49 -2.52
C CYS A 519 -18.88 9.98 -3.46
N LEU A 520 -18.53 10.67 -4.56
CA LEU A 520 -19.52 11.01 -5.60
C LEU A 520 -20.10 9.75 -6.25
N ILE A 521 -19.27 8.74 -6.54
CA ILE A 521 -19.73 7.44 -7.06
C ILE A 521 -20.66 6.76 -6.06
N GLU A 522 -20.34 6.76 -4.76
CA GLU A 522 -21.20 6.17 -3.72
C GLU A 522 -22.51 6.94 -3.52
N MET A 523 -22.53 8.24 -3.83
CA MET A 523 -23.76 9.05 -3.93
C MET A 523 -24.46 8.90 -5.29
N ASN A 524 -24.05 7.95 -6.12
CA ASN A 524 -24.58 7.71 -7.46
C ASN A 524 -24.53 8.95 -8.39
N ASP A 525 -23.66 9.92 -8.12
CA ASP A 525 -23.38 11.07 -8.98
C ASP A 525 -22.29 10.68 -9.99
N LEU A 526 -22.73 10.39 -11.22
CA LEU A 526 -21.84 10.02 -12.32
C LEU A 526 -21.46 11.21 -13.22
N SER A 527 -21.84 12.44 -12.86
CA SER A 527 -21.70 13.61 -13.74
C SER A 527 -20.23 13.84 -14.11
N VAL A 528 -19.34 13.83 -13.12
CA VAL A 528 -17.89 14.04 -13.34
C VAL A 528 -17.30 12.94 -14.22
N SER A 529 -17.75 11.69 -14.04
CA SER A 529 -17.29 10.55 -14.85
C SER A 529 -17.71 10.71 -16.31
N GLN A 530 -18.97 11.11 -16.55
CA GLN A 530 -19.51 11.35 -17.89
C GLN A 530 -18.79 12.52 -18.56
N GLU A 531 -18.59 13.63 -17.84
CA GLU A 531 -17.87 14.82 -18.32
C GLU A 531 -16.41 14.51 -18.69
N ILE A 532 -15.74 13.61 -17.95
CA ILE A 532 -14.40 13.11 -18.28
C ILE A 532 -14.44 12.16 -19.48
N GLN A 533 -15.41 11.25 -19.58
CA GLN A 533 -15.53 10.37 -20.75
C GLN A 533 -15.76 11.17 -22.04
N GLU A 534 -16.58 12.22 -21.99
CA GLU A 534 -16.76 13.15 -23.10
C GLU A 534 -15.47 13.92 -23.41
N PHE A 535 -14.76 14.40 -22.39
CA PHE A 535 -13.45 15.03 -22.56
C PHE A 535 -12.42 14.08 -23.20
N LEU A 536 -12.42 12.79 -22.84
CA LEU A 536 -11.55 11.79 -23.45
C LEU A 536 -11.95 11.48 -24.89
N ARG A 537 -13.21 11.68 -25.30
CA ARG A 537 -13.66 11.47 -26.68
C ARG A 537 -13.51 12.72 -27.55
N SER A 538 -13.34 13.90 -26.98
CA SER A 538 -13.27 15.14 -27.74
C SER A 538 -11.91 15.33 -28.43
N GLU A 539 -11.95 15.99 -29.60
CA GLU A 539 -10.74 16.38 -30.35
C GLU A 539 -10.06 17.62 -29.73
N ASN A 540 -10.82 18.51 -29.09
CA ASN A 540 -10.34 19.79 -28.55
C ASN A 540 -9.93 19.71 -27.05
N ARG A 541 -9.19 18.67 -26.66
CA ARG A 541 -8.83 18.43 -25.24
C ARG A 541 -8.00 19.55 -24.62
N SER A 542 -7.17 20.24 -25.41
CA SER A 542 -6.28 21.31 -24.94
C SER A 542 -7.01 22.61 -24.57
N GLU A 543 -8.25 22.80 -25.04
CA GLU A 543 -9.00 24.04 -24.84
C GLU A 543 -9.92 23.98 -23.61
N LYS A 544 -10.42 22.79 -23.26
CA LYS A 544 -11.33 22.56 -22.13
C LYS A 544 -10.58 22.63 -20.80
N GLU A 545 -11.04 23.52 -19.93
CA GLU A 545 -10.47 23.66 -18.58
C GLU A 545 -11.05 22.58 -17.64
N LEU A 546 -10.16 21.85 -16.98
CA LEU A 546 -10.52 20.83 -16.00
C LEU A 546 -10.46 21.41 -14.59
N SER A 547 -11.50 21.18 -13.80
CA SER A 547 -11.46 21.48 -12.36
C SER A 547 -10.65 20.44 -11.58
N GLU A 548 -10.36 20.72 -10.31
CA GLU A 548 -9.55 19.81 -9.49
C GLU A 548 -10.21 18.44 -9.26
N ILE A 549 -11.55 18.37 -9.23
CA ILE A 549 -12.27 17.09 -9.11
C ILE A 549 -12.26 16.30 -10.43
N HIS A 550 -12.29 17.00 -11.58
CA HIS A 550 -12.07 16.40 -12.89
C HIS A 550 -10.69 15.73 -12.96
N CYS A 551 -9.67 16.40 -12.43
CA CYS A 551 -8.33 15.84 -12.33
C CYS A 551 -8.26 14.59 -11.45
N SER A 552 -8.88 14.58 -10.27
CA SER A 552 -8.99 13.37 -9.44
C SER A 552 -9.70 12.22 -10.16
N ALA A 553 -10.82 12.50 -10.83
CA ALA A 553 -11.59 11.51 -11.58
C ALA A 553 -10.79 10.94 -12.76
N LEU A 554 -10.13 11.81 -13.52
CA LEU A 554 -9.26 11.42 -14.63
C LEU A 554 -8.07 10.59 -14.14
N ALA A 555 -7.44 10.97 -13.02
CA ALA A 555 -6.35 10.21 -12.42
C ALA A 555 -6.79 8.80 -12.06
N TYR A 556 -7.94 8.66 -11.39
CA TYR A 556 -8.54 7.37 -11.07
C TYR A 556 -8.83 6.56 -12.34
N MET A 557 -9.49 7.15 -13.33
CA MET A 557 -9.83 6.44 -14.58
C MET A 557 -8.59 5.96 -15.34
N LEU A 558 -7.55 6.79 -15.45
CA LEU A 558 -6.28 6.45 -16.11
C LEU A 558 -5.51 5.38 -15.32
N GLN A 559 -5.40 5.54 -14.00
CA GLN A 559 -4.76 4.56 -13.13
C GLN A 559 -5.41 3.18 -13.27
N MET A 560 -6.73 3.16 -13.41
CA MET A 560 -7.45 1.91 -13.49
C MET A 560 -7.51 1.35 -14.92
N SER A 561 -7.24 2.12 -15.97
CA SER A 561 -7.30 1.65 -17.37
C SER A 561 -6.55 0.31 -17.59
N GLU A 562 -7.16 -0.61 -18.34
CA GLU A 562 -6.47 -1.84 -18.77
C GLU A 562 -5.32 -1.50 -19.72
N GLU A 563 -5.49 -0.48 -20.54
CA GLU A 563 -4.45 0.06 -21.41
C GLU A 563 -3.50 0.97 -20.62
N VAL A 564 -2.20 0.75 -20.80
CA VAL A 564 -1.14 1.59 -20.23
C VAL A 564 -1.04 2.86 -21.05
N LEU A 565 -1.09 4.01 -20.39
CA LEU A 565 -0.99 5.31 -21.06
C LEU A 565 0.44 5.54 -21.61
N GLU A 566 0.57 5.91 -22.88
CA GLU A 566 1.90 6.15 -23.47
C GLU A 566 2.61 7.33 -22.80
N GLU A 567 1.93 8.46 -22.65
CA GLU A 567 2.52 9.68 -22.08
C GLU A 567 1.51 10.44 -21.21
N LEU A 568 1.89 10.71 -19.97
CA LEU A 568 1.23 11.64 -19.06
C LEU A 568 2.03 12.95 -19.00
N ASP A 569 1.58 13.96 -19.73
CA ASP A 569 2.14 15.32 -19.67
C ASP A 569 1.19 16.27 -18.94
N LEU A 570 1.54 16.64 -17.71
CA LEU A 570 0.71 17.52 -16.88
C LEU A 570 0.53 18.92 -17.47
N LYS A 571 1.42 19.37 -18.37
CA LYS A 571 1.28 20.68 -19.03
C LYS A 571 0.25 20.67 -20.16
N ARG A 572 -0.13 19.50 -20.69
CA ARG A 572 -1.19 19.38 -21.72
C ARG A 572 -2.59 19.62 -21.15
N TYR A 573 -2.76 19.47 -19.84
CA TYR A 573 -4.05 19.70 -19.18
C TYR A 573 -4.17 21.15 -18.73
N LYS A 574 -5.19 21.83 -19.23
CA LYS A 574 -5.57 23.18 -18.79
C LYS A 574 -6.31 23.07 -17.46
N THR A 575 -5.60 23.28 -16.36
CA THR A 575 -6.14 23.21 -14.98
C THR A 575 -5.25 24.01 -14.01
N SER A 576 -5.69 24.16 -12.76
CA SER A 576 -4.91 24.78 -11.69
C SER A 576 -3.66 23.97 -11.34
N LEU A 577 -2.72 24.55 -10.60
CA LEU A 577 -1.55 23.82 -10.08
C LEU A 577 -1.98 22.60 -9.25
N GLU A 578 -2.98 22.77 -8.38
CA GLU A 578 -3.55 21.69 -7.58
C GLU A 578 -4.22 20.63 -8.46
N GLY A 579 -4.91 21.02 -9.53
CA GLY A 579 -5.47 20.07 -10.51
C GLY A 579 -4.39 19.20 -11.16
N ARG A 580 -3.25 19.80 -11.54
CA ARG A 580 -2.09 19.03 -12.05
C ARG A 580 -1.54 18.06 -11.02
N LEU A 581 -1.42 18.49 -9.77
CA LEU A 581 -0.96 17.64 -8.68
C LEU A 581 -1.89 16.44 -8.45
N ARG A 582 -3.21 16.63 -8.56
CA ARG A 582 -4.21 15.55 -8.45
C ARG A 582 -4.18 14.53 -9.60
N LEU A 583 -3.50 14.83 -10.71
CA LEU A 583 -3.28 13.88 -11.82
C LEU A 583 -2.11 12.93 -11.59
N ILE A 584 -1.23 13.22 -10.63
CA ILE A 584 -0.02 12.42 -10.37
C ILE A 584 -0.29 10.93 -10.10
N PRO A 585 -1.40 10.47 -9.47
CA PRO A 585 -1.65 9.04 -9.29
C PRO A 585 -1.70 8.24 -10.59
N ALA A 586 -2.00 8.88 -11.73
CA ALA A 586 -1.99 8.26 -13.05
C ALA A 586 -0.59 7.80 -13.50
N VAL A 587 0.51 8.28 -12.88
CA VAL A 587 1.88 7.83 -13.19
C VAL A 587 2.08 6.33 -12.96
N ARG A 588 1.22 5.69 -12.16
CA ARG A 588 1.25 4.24 -11.90
C ARG A 588 0.86 3.40 -13.13
N ASN A 589 0.23 4.00 -14.12
CA ASN A 589 -0.23 3.31 -15.32
C ASN A 589 0.18 4.04 -16.60
N CYS A 590 1.40 4.62 -16.64
CA CYS A 590 1.94 5.22 -17.86
C CYS A 590 3.40 4.82 -18.15
N ARG A 591 3.82 4.98 -19.41
CA ARG A 591 5.20 4.74 -19.85
C ARG A 591 6.09 5.96 -19.72
N LYS A 592 5.56 7.15 -20.03
CA LYS A 592 6.29 8.42 -19.91
C LYS A 592 5.52 9.36 -18.99
N ALA A 593 6.16 9.89 -17.96
CA ALA A 593 5.59 10.89 -17.08
C ALA A 593 6.39 12.20 -17.18
N ARG A 594 5.71 13.28 -17.57
CA ARG A 594 6.27 14.63 -17.60
C ARG A 594 5.57 15.48 -16.54
N LEU A 595 6.27 15.74 -15.45
CA LEU A 595 5.81 16.51 -14.30
C LEU A 595 6.54 17.87 -14.14
N PRO A 596 6.85 18.63 -15.21
CA PRO A 596 7.74 19.76 -15.09
C PRO A 596 7.12 20.98 -14.38
N GLY A 597 7.75 21.50 -13.33
CA GLY A 597 7.36 22.74 -12.65
C GLY A 597 6.03 22.62 -11.89
N CYS A 598 5.81 21.50 -11.20
CA CYS A 598 4.58 21.18 -10.48
C CYS A 598 4.65 21.42 -8.96
N GLU A 599 5.75 21.97 -8.41
CA GLU A 599 5.93 22.19 -6.96
C GLU A 599 5.70 20.93 -6.10
N LEU A 600 6.25 19.79 -6.54
CA LEU A 600 6.06 18.49 -5.88
C LEU A 600 6.45 18.52 -4.40
N SER A 601 5.52 18.13 -3.53
CA SER A 601 5.77 17.84 -2.11
C SER A 601 6.23 16.38 -1.88
N ASP A 602 6.60 16.05 -0.64
CA ASP A 602 7.02 14.71 -0.24
C ASP A 602 5.95 13.63 -0.54
N THR A 603 4.66 13.96 -0.39
CA THR A 603 3.55 13.04 -0.69
C THR A 603 3.40 12.76 -2.18
N HIS A 604 3.75 13.72 -3.05
CA HIS A 604 3.76 13.49 -4.48
C HIS A 604 4.94 12.60 -4.90
N CYS A 605 6.09 12.81 -4.25
CA CYS A 605 7.27 11.97 -4.43
C CYS A 605 7.01 10.52 -4.00
N GLU A 606 6.24 10.31 -2.93
CA GLU A 606 5.79 8.99 -2.48
C GLU A 606 4.99 8.26 -3.57
N VAL A 607 4.07 8.96 -4.24
CA VAL A 607 3.28 8.38 -5.34
C VAL A 607 4.16 7.98 -6.52
N VAL A 608 5.07 8.86 -6.95
CA VAL A 608 6.01 8.55 -8.05
C VAL A 608 6.93 7.40 -7.67
N ALA A 609 7.46 7.39 -6.45
CA ALA A 609 8.27 6.29 -5.92
C ALA A 609 7.47 4.97 -5.91
N SER A 610 6.19 5.00 -5.53
CA SER A 610 5.32 3.82 -5.55
C SER A 610 5.11 3.28 -6.97
N ALA A 611 5.06 4.14 -7.99
CA ALA A 611 4.98 3.74 -9.40
C ALA A 611 6.29 3.13 -9.92
N LEU A 612 7.44 3.66 -9.50
CA LEU A 612 8.75 3.08 -9.83
C LEU A 612 8.93 1.69 -9.17
N LYS A 613 8.31 1.49 -8.00
CA LYS A 613 8.34 0.22 -7.25
C LYS A 613 7.31 -0.80 -7.73
N SER A 614 6.29 -0.39 -8.49
CA SER A 614 5.15 -1.26 -8.83
C SER A 614 5.58 -2.48 -9.65
N ARG A 615 4.76 -3.53 -9.61
CA ARG A 615 4.93 -4.73 -10.44
C ARG A 615 3.73 -4.90 -11.38
N PRO A 616 3.92 -4.76 -12.71
CA PRO A 616 5.13 -4.23 -13.36
C PRO A 616 5.25 -2.71 -13.09
N SER A 617 6.47 -2.16 -13.16
CA SER A 617 6.63 -0.72 -13.35
C SER A 617 6.53 -0.44 -14.84
N HIS A 618 5.52 0.31 -15.25
CA HIS A 618 5.35 0.70 -16.65
C HIS A 618 6.22 1.89 -17.03
N LEU A 619 6.74 2.62 -16.04
CA LEU A 619 7.39 3.90 -16.24
C LEU A 619 8.82 3.72 -16.75
N VAL A 620 9.03 4.18 -17.99
CA VAL A 620 10.30 4.12 -18.73
C VAL A 620 10.97 5.48 -18.77
N HIS A 621 10.20 6.57 -18.84
CA HIS A 621 10.73 7.94 -18.87
C HIS A 621 10.06 8.81 -17.81
N LEU A 622 10.87 9.52 -17.02
CA LEU A 622 10.40 10.41 -15.95
C LEU A 622 11.09 11.77 -16.03
N ASP A 623 10.30 12.82 -16.27
CA ASP A 623 10.74 14.21 -16.26
C ASP A 623 10.17 14.94 -15.02
N LEU A 624 11.06 15.23 -14.06
CA LEU A 624 10.78 15.97 -12.83
C LEU A 624 11.35 17.40 -12.88
N SER A 625 11.70 17.92 -14.06
CA SER A 625 12.33 19.23 -14.20
C SER A 625 11.52 20.37 -13.56
N GLY A 626 12.16 21.42 -13.06
CA GLY A 626 11.48 22.59 -12.50
C GLY A 626 10.81 22.39 -11.13
N ASN A 627 10.96 21.23 -10.47
CA ASN A 627 10.36 20.97 -9.15
C ASN A 627 11.36 21.22 -8.01
N TYR A 628 10.90 21.66 -6.83
CA TYR A 628 11.73 21.79 -5.63
C TYR A 628 11.59 20.56 -4.71
N LEU A 629 12.42 19.54 -4.95
CA LEU A 629 12.43 18.30 -4.18
C LEU A 629 13.28 18.45 -2.91
N LYS A 630 12.64 18.41 -1.74
CA LYS A 630 13.33 18.37 -0.44
C LYS A 630 13.96 16.99 -0.20
N TYR A 631 14.91 16.90 0.74
CA TYR A 631 15.58 15.64 1.09
C TYR A 631 14.61 14.48 1.40
N PRO A 632 13.50 14.65 2.16
CA PRO A 632 12.56 13.57 2.39
C PRO A 632 11.91 13.05 1.09
N GLY A 633 11.40 13.94 0.23
CA GLY A 633 10.91 13.58 -1.10
C GLY A 633 11.96 12.88 -1.98
N MET A 634 13.21 13.36 -1.99
CA MET A 634 14.30 12.70 -2.70
C MET A 634 14.63 11.32 -2.14
N LYS A 635 14.61 11.15 -0.81
CA LYS A 635 14.81 9.84 -0.18
C LYS A 635 13.74 8.83 -0.61
N LEU A 636 12.49 9.27 -0.77
CA LEU A 636 11.40 8.42 -1.27
C LEU A 636 11.64 8.03 -2.74
N LEU A 637 11.92 9.01 -3.62
CA LEU A 637 12.18 8.76 -5.05
C LEU A 637 13.37 7.83 -5.26
N THR A 638 14.46 8.05 -4.53
CA THR A 638 15.66 7.21 -4.60
C THR A 638 15.41 5.80 -4.09
N GLY A 639 14.56 5.64 -3.07
CA GLY A 639 14.04 4.31 -2.69
C GLY A 639 13.26 3.64 -3.83
N GLY A 640 12.55 4.42 -4.65
CA GLY A 640 11.88 3.92 -5.86
C GLY A 640 12.85 3.47 -6.95
N LEU A 641 13.87 4.28 -7.23
CA LEU A 641 14.90 3.99 -8.24
C LEU A 641 15.77 2.77 -7.87
N LYS A 642 16.06 2.58 -6.58
CA LYS A 642 16.78 1.39 -6.06
C LYS A 642 16.04 0.08 -6.27
N SER A 643 14.73 0.14 -6.45
CA SER A 643 13.92 -1.07 -6.59
C SER A 643 14.28 -1.77 -7.90
N HIS A 644 14.63 -3.06 -7.87
CA HIS A 644 14.81 -3.87 -9.08
C HIS A 644 13.51 -4.06 -9.92
N ASN A 645 12.41 -3.40 -9.56
CA ASN A 645 11.20 -3.34 -10.40
C ASN A 645 11.21 -2.09 -11.30
N CYS A 646 12.07 -1.12 -10.98
CA CYS A 646 12.23 0.11 -11.72
C CYS A 646 12.89 -0.22 -13.06
N LYS A 647 12.12 -0.07 -14.15
CA LYS A 647 12.55 -0.25 -15.54
C LYS A 647 12.77 1.11 -16.22
N LEU A 648 13.17 2.12 -15.44
CA LEU A 648 13.33 3.48 -15.90
C LEU A 648 14.59 3.60 -16.77
N GLU A 649 14.41 3.98 -18.03
CA GLU A 649 15.48 4.17 -19.02
C GLU A 649 15.93 5.63 -19.11
N SER A 650 15.03 6.58 -18.87
CA SER A 650 15.33 8.01 -18.93
C SER A 650 14.84 8.77 -17.70
N LEU A 651 15.75 9.50 -17.06
CA LEU A 651 15.46 10.37 -15.93
C LEU A 651 15.96 11.79 -16.21
N LYS A 652 15.01 12.74 -16.29
CA LYS A 652 15.29 14.17 -16.43
C LYS A 652 14.94 14.92 -15.15
N SER A 653 15.94 15.51 -14.51
CA SER A 653 15.80 16.32 -13.28
C SER A 653 16.39 17.71 -13.48
N LEU A 654 15.89 18.43 -14.48
CA LEU A 654 16.41 19.73 -14.87
C LEU A 654 15.84 20.82 -13.95
N LYS A 655 16.66 21.35 -13.02
CA LYS A 655 16.42 22.57 -12.22
C LYS A 655 15.40 22.51 -11.06
N LEU A 656 15.94 22.53 -9.83
CA LEU A 656 15.19 22.91 -8.62
C LEU A 656 15.04 24.46 -8.55
N PHE A 657 13.99 25.02 -9.15
CA PHE A 657 13.78 26.48 -9.08
C PHE A 657 13.26 26.93 -7.70
N CYS A 658 13.94 27.93 -7.12
CA CYS A 658 13.44 28.78 -6.04
C CYS A 658 12.45 29.80 -6.61
N SER A 659 11.21 29.78 -6.14
CA SER A 659 10.25 30.86 -6.34
C SER A 659 10.02 31.60 -5.01
N VAL A 660 10.70 32.75 -4.92
CA VAL A 660 10.34 34.00 -4.22
C VAL A 660 10.11 33.99 -2.69
N SER A 661 10.90 34.86 -2.03
CA SER A 661 10.75 35.46 -0.67
C SER A 661 11.53 34.89 0.52
N SER A 662 12.63 34.17 0.31
CA SER A 662 13.73 34.19 1.29
C SER A 662 15.07 33.98 0.59
N LEU A 663 15.96 34.97 0.73
CA LEU A 663 17.33 34.94 0.26
C LEU A 663 18.10 33.83 0.99
N THR A 664 18.13 32.61 0.45
CA THR A 664 19.22 31.62 0.63
C THR A 664 19.01 30.39 -0.26
N SER A 665 19.72 30.35 -1.38
CA SER A 665 20.17 29.14 -2.12
C SER A 665 19.25 27.90 -2.21
N CYS A 666 18.52 27.73 -3.33
CA CYS A 666 18.04 26.40 -3.76
C CYS A 666 19.21 25.51 -4.22
N ARG A 667 19.41 24.37 -3.56
CA ARG A 667 20.47 23.37 -3.80
C ARG A 667 19.83 21.99 -3.67
N LEU A 668 20.17 21.01 -4.52
CA LEU A 668 20.14 19.61 -4.05
C LEU A 668 21.14 19.60 -2.88
N SER A 669 20.73 19.12 -1.70
CA SER A 669 21.71 18.91 -0.63
C SER A 669 22.72 17.86 -1.08
N GLU A 670 23.97 17.95 -0.59
CA GLU A 670 24.99 16.91 -0.78
C GLU A 670 24.41 15.51 -0.56
N THR A 671 23.68 15.35 0.54
CA THR A 671 22.96 14.13 0.90
C THR A 671 21.92 13.65 -0.11
N SER A 672 21.25 14.56 -0.84
CA SER A 672 20.26 14.20 -1.87
C SER A 672 20.94 13.73 -3.15
N CYS A 673 22.04 14.38 -3.55
CA CYS A 673 22.86 13.93 -4.67
C CYS A 673 23.47 12.57 -4.39
N ASP A 674 24.06 12.39 -3.20
CA ASP A 674 24.65 11.12 -2.78
C ASP A 674 23.60 10.00 -2.78
N SER A 675 22.41 10.29 -2.25
CA SER A 675 21.31 9.31 -2.23
C SER A 675 20.86 8.93 -3.64
N LEU A 676 20.82 9.89 -4.57
CA LEU A 676 20.46 9.63 -5.97
C LEU A 676 21.50 8.79 -6.67
N VAL A 677 22.78 9.15 -6.59
CA VAL A 677 23.85 8.39 -7.25
C VAL A 677 23.97 6.99 -6.66
N CYS A 678 23.88 6.84 -5.33
CA CYS A 678 23.82 5.53 -4.69
C CYS A 678 22.61 4.70 -5.17
N ALA A 679 21.47 5.34 -5.46
CA ALA A 679 20.32 4.65 -6.02
C ALA A 679 20.56 4.14 -7.44
N LEU A 680 21.17 4.97 -8.28
CA LEU A 680 21.56 4.60 -9.64
C LEU A 680 22.57 3.46 -9.65
N MET A 681 23.57 3.49 -8.76
CA MET A 681 24.53 2.39 -8.60
C MET A 681 23.90 1.07 -8.16
N SER A 682 22.79 1.13 -7.42
CA SER A 682 22.13 -0.08 -6.91
C SER A 682 21.30 -0.79 -7.97
N ASN A 683 20.86 -0.08 -9.02
CA ASN A 683 20.08 -0.62 -10.13
C ASN A 683 20.53 0.01 -11.48
N PRO A 684 21.79 -0.23 -11.90
CA PRO A 684 22.45 0.51 -12.98
C PRO A 684 22.03 0.07 -14.39
N SER A 685 21.37 -1.08 -14.54
CA SER A 685 21.26 -1.81 -15.79
C SER A 685 20.26 -1.25 -16.81
N HIS A 686 19.37 -0.33 -16.42
CA HIS A 686 18.28 0.11 -17.28
C HIS A 686 18.42 1.55 -17.78
N LEU A 687 19.17 2.41 -17.07
CA LEU A 687 19.21 3.84 -17.36
C LEU A 687 20.17 4.14 -18.53
N THR A 688 19.62 4.66 -19.62
CA THR A 688 20.36 5.09 -20.83
C THR A 688 20.52 6.59 -20.91
N GLU A 689 19.58 7.36 -20.34
CA GLU A 689 19.60 8.84 -20.37
C GLU A 689 19.51 9.43 -18.96
N LEU A 690 20.46 10.30 -18.62
CA LEU A 690 20.49 11.02 -17.34
C LEU A 690 20.77 12.50 -17.55
N ASP A 691 19.78 13.32 -17.20
CA ASP A 691 19.89 14.78 -17.24
C ASP A 691 19.80 15.38 -15.83
N LEU A 692 20.97 15.74 -15.30
CA LEU A 692 21.14 16.44 -14.03
C LEU A 692 21.50 17.92 -14.23
N SER A 693 21.30 18.46 -15.42
CA SER A 693 21.65 19.84 -15.73
C SER A 693 20.92 20.86 -14.84
N ASP A 694 21.56 22.00 -14.65
CA ASP A 694 21.15 23.09 -13.75
C ASP A 694 21.05 22.70 -12.25
N ASN A 695 21.66 21.60 -11.82
CA ASN A 695 21.88 21.25 -10.41
C ASN A 695 23.30 21.58 -9.95
N LYS A 696 23.48 22.05 -8.71
CA LYS A 696 24.81 22.28 -8.13
C LYS A 696 25.38 20.98 -7.55
N LEU A 697 25.95 20.14 -8.40
CA LEU A 697 26.74 18.98 -7.99
C LEU A 697 28.06 19.51 -7.40
N GLN A 698 28.28 19.30 -6.09
CA GLN A 698 29.58 19.57 -5.45
C GLN A 698 30.57 18.45 -5.81
N ASP A 699 31.86 18.61 -5.47
CA ASP A 699 32.91 17.65 -5.83
C ASP A 699 32.62 16.22 -5.34
N SER A 700 31.98 16.07 -4.17
CA SER A 700 31.53 14.76 -3.65
C SER A 700 30.49 14.10 -4.56
N GLY A 701 29.49 14.86 -5.01
CA GLY A 701 28.48 14.40 -5.95
C GLY A 701 29.05 14.06 -7.34
N VAL A 702 30.02 14.84 -7.83
CA VAL A 702 30.73 14.54 -9.09
C VAL A 702 31.57 13.26 -8.96
N LYS A 703 32.28 13.09 -7.84
CA LYS A 703 33.06 11.88 -7.56
C LYS A 703 32.18 10.64 -7.54
N LEU A 704 31.01 10.70 -6.90
CA LEU A 704 30.06 9.59 -6.92
C LEU A 704 29.55 9.31 -8.33
N LEU A 705 29.24 10.34 -9.12
CA LEU A 705 28.81 10.16 -10.51
C LEU A 705 29.92 9.50 -11.35
N CYS A 706 31.19 9.86 -11.13
CA CYS A 706 32.33 9.20 -11.75
C CYS A 706 32.39 7.72 -11.37
N ASN A 707 32.29 7.39 -10.08
CA ASN A 707 32.23 6.00 -9.61
C ASN A 707 31.08 5.21 -10.26
N PHE A 708 29.95 5.87 -10.56
CA PHE A 708 28.82 5.22 -11.26
C PHE A 708 29.16 4.93 -12.73
N LEU A 709 29.81 5.87 -13.43
CA LEU A 709 30.28 5.68 -14.81
C LEU A 709 31.39 4.63 -14.91
N GLU A 710 32.23 4.48 -13.88
CA GLU A 710 33.25 3.42 -13.76
C GLU A 710 32.63 2.02 -13.61
N SER A 711 31.36 1.93 -13.21
CA SER A 711 30.70 0.64 -13.02
C SER A 711 30.53 -0.10 -14.36
N PRO A 712 30.92 -1.38 -14.46
CA PRO A 712 30.76 -2.17 -15.69
C PRO A 712 29.29 -2.36 -16.09
N ASP A 713 28.37 -2.23 -15.13
CA ASP A 713 26.93 -2.40 -15.35
C ASP A 713 26.22 -1.12 -15.83
N CYS A 714 26.96 -0.02 -15.99
CA CYS A 714 26.42 1.26 -16.47
C CYS A 714 26.07 1.19 -17.96
N GLN A 715 24.79 1.38 -18.30
CA GLN A 715 24.28 1.40 -19.68
C GLN A 715 24.02 2.81 -20.22
N LEU A 716 24.56 3.84 -19.56
CA LEU A 716 24.28 5.24 -19.91
C LEU A 716 24.84 5.60 -21.30
N GLU A 717 23.98 6.03 -22.20
CA GLU A 717 24.31 6.48 -23.56
C GLU A 717 24.35 8.01 -23.68
N GLU A 718 23.51 8.73 -22.93
CA GLU A 718 23.46 10.19 -22.92
C GLU A 718 23.53 10.79 -21.51
N MET A 719 24.43 11.76 -21.31
CA MET A 719 24.57 12.48 -20.04
C MET A 719 24.66 14.00 -20.23
N LEU A 720 23.74 14.73 -19.59
CA LEU A 720 23.64 16.19 -19.63
C LEU A 720 23.94 16.81 -18.26
N THR A 721 25.00 17.62 -18.15
CA THR A 721 25.43 18.27 -16.90
C THR A 721 25.76 19.76 -17.10
N HIS A 722 24.77 20.57 -17.50
CA HIS A 722 24.98 22.04 -17.54
C HIS A 722 25.10 22.63 -16.13
N LEU A 723 26.23 23.26 -15.78
CA LEU A 723 26.36 24.08 -14.57
C LEU A 723 26.35 25.57 -14.92
N LYS A 724 25.18 26.19 -15.18
CA LYS A 724 25.12 27.65 -15.39
C LYS A 724 24.97 28.42 -14.06
N PRO A 725 25.85 29.41 -13.74
CA PRO A 725 25.48 30.50 -12.87
C PRO A 725 24.73 31.54 -13.70
N LYS A 726 23.40 31.47 -13.74
CA LYS A 726 22.58 32.54 -14.37
C LYS A 726 21.69 33.23 -13.34
N ILE A 727 22.31 33.85 -12.34
CA ILE A 727 21.79 35.03 -11.64
C ILE A 727 22.99 35.95 -11.39
N ARG A 728 23.01 37.09 -12.09
CA ARG A 728 23.87 38.22 -11.76
C ARG A 728 23.17 38.96 -10.61
N PHE A 729 23.52 38.61 -9.38
CA PHE A 729 23.35 39.48 -8.23
C PHE A 729 24.56 39.29 -7.32
N ASP A 730 25.20 40.42 -7.00
CA ASP A 730 26.24 40.53 -6.00
C ASP A 730 25.89 39.76 -4.73
N CYS A 731 26.60 38.68 -4.46
CA CYS A 731 26.78 38.20 -3.10
C CYS A 731 28.12 37.48 -3.00
N LYS A 732 29.06 38.13 -2.32
CA LYS A 732 30.29 37.53 -1.81
C LYS A 732 29.95 36.23 -1.06
N ILE A 733 30.87 35.27 -1.13
CA ILE A 733 30.90 33.96 -0.45
C ILE A 733 30.36 32.81 -1.30
N CYS A 734 31.23 32.25 -2.15
CA CYS A 734 31.67 30.85 -2.11
C CYS A 734 32.90 30.74 -3.03
N TYR A 735 34.09 30.88 -2.44
CA TYR A 735 35.35 30.55 -3.11
C TYR A 735 35.43 29.02 -3.24
N LEU A 736 35.13 28.48 -4.42
CA LEU A 736 35.77 27.23 -4.83
C LEU A 736 37.08 27.64 -5.49
N SER A 737 38.20 27.30 -4.85
CA SER A 737 39.54 27.54 -5.38
C SER A 737 39.71 26.79 -6.71
N ASP A 738 40.35 27.46 -7.66
CA ASP A 738 40.63 27.00 -9.01
C ASP A 738 41.25 25.59 -9.15
N LEU A 739 41.84 25.05 -8.07
CA LEU A 739 42.45 23.73 -8.00
C LEU A 739 41.44 22.56 -8.07
N TYR A 740 40.22 22.74 -7.57
CA TYR A 740 39.28 21.63 -7.36
C TYR A 740 38.46 21.26 -8.62
N PHE A 741 38.28 22.20 -9.56
CA PHE A 741 37.54 21.94 -10.80
C PHE A 741 38.36 21.10 -11.81
N SER A 742 39.69 21.28 -11.83
CA SER A 742 40.63 20.45 -12.60
C SER A 742 40.59 18.99 -12.14
N PHE A 743 40.53 18.78 -10.81
CA PHE A 743 40.38 17.45 -10.20
C PHE A 743 39.08 16.75 -10.63
N SER A 744 37.94 17.44 -10.58
CA SER A 744 36.64 16.88 -11.02
C SER A 744 36.61 16.51 -12.52
N CYS A 745 37.26 17.29 -13.40
CA CYS A 745 37.39 16.92 -14.81
C CYS A 745 38.31 15.71 -15.02
N SER A 746 39.41 15.63 -14.25
CA SER A 746 40.34 14.48 -14.32
C SER A 746 39.67 13.18 -13.86
N LEU A 747 38.82 13.24 -12.83
CA LEU A 747 38.03 12.09 -12.36
C LEU A 747 37.01 11.66 -13.40
N LEU A 748 36.29 12.60 -14.02
CA LEU A 748 35.33 12.27 -15.08
C LEU A 748 36.02 11.60 -16.27
N VAL A 749 37.16 12.14 -16.72
CA VAL A 749 37.94 11.55 -17.81
C VAL A 749 38.49 10.18 -17.45
N SER A 750 38.98 10.01 -16.23
CA SER A 750 39.42 8.70 -15.72
C SER A 750 38.28 7.69 -15.77
N ALA A 751 37.09 8.09 -15.31
CA ALA A 751 35.90 7.24 -15.33
C ALA A 751 35.53 6.83 -16.77
N LEU A 752 35.49 7.79 -17.69
CA LEU A 752 35.20 7.56 -19.10
C LEU A 752 36.24 6.68 -19.82
N LYS A 753 37.50 6.66 -19.35
CA LYS A 753 38.56 5.79 -19.87
C LYS A 753 38.53 4.38 -19.29
N SER A 754 38.14 4.24 -18.03
CA SER A 754 38.23 2.98 -17.27
C SER A 754 37.24 1.90 -17.72
N ASN A 755 36.14 2.31 -18.35
CA ASN A 755 35.12 1.45 -18.92
C ASN A 755 34.87 1.98 -20.33
N PRO A 756 34.82 1.17 -21.41
CA PRO A 756 34.40 1.62 -22.72
C PRO A 756 32.93 2.03 -22.66
N SER A 757 32.70 3.22 -22.11
CA SER A 757 31.41 3.79 -21.80
C SER A 757 30.51 3.68 -23.03
N ASN A 758 29.27 3.24 -22.84
CA ASN A 758 28.26 3.32 -23.89
C ASN A 758 27.87 4.78 -24.19
N LEU A 759 28.48 5.75 -23.49
CA LEU A 759 28.24 7.16 -23.61
C LEU A 759 28.59 7.68 -25.01
N ARG A 760 27.55 8.00 -25.79
CA ARG A 760 27.63 8.60 -27.11
C ARG A 760 27.52 10.10 -27.06
N GLU A 761 26.77 10.66 -26.10
CA GLU A 761 26.62 12.11 -25.94
C GLU A 761 26.98 12.59 -24.54
N LEU A 762 27.83 13.62 -24.48
CA LEU A 762 28.25 14.30 -23.26
C LEU A 762 28.09 15.82 -23.45
N ASP A 763 27.23 16.42 -22.63
CA ASP A 763 27.08 17.88 -22.59
C ASP A 763 27.60 18.48 -21.29
N LEU A 764 28.73 19.19 -21.43
CA LEU A 764 29.41 19.98 -20.42
C LEU A 764 29.22 21.50 -20.65
N SER A 765 28.33 21.92 -21.55
CA SER A 765 28.18 23.33 -21.86
C SER A 765 27.62 24.11 -20.68
N GLY A 766 28.09 25.35 -20.50
CA GLY A 766 27.79 26.17 -19.31
C GLY A 766 28.84 26.09 -18.20
N ASN A 767 29.75 25.11 -18.23
CA ASN A 767 30.92 25.01 -17.34
C ASN A 767 31.99 26.06 -17.70
N ASN A 768 31.82 27.30 -17.25
CA ASN A 768 32.72 28.42 -17.59
C ASN A 768 34.08 28.42 -16.86
N LYS A 769 34.34 27.42 -16.02
CA LYS A 769 35.61 27.24 -15.29
C LYS A 769 36.46 26.08 -15.81
N LEU A 770 36.08 25.48 -16.94
CA LEU A 770 36.88 24.47 -17.61
C LEU A 770 38.16 25.14 -18.14
N LYS A 771 39.24 25.08 -17.36
CA LYS A 771 40.56 25.64 -17.67
C LYS A 771 41.32 24.74 -18.64
N ASP A 772 42.45 25.22 -19.14
CA ASP A 772 43.32 24.51 -20.10
C ASP A 772 43.68 23.08 -19.67
N GLU A 773 43.90 22.84 -18.37
CA GLU A 773 44.13 21.49 -17.82
C GLU A 773 42.92 20.55 -18.01
N GLY A 774 41.70 21.04 -17.74
CA GLY A 774 40.47 20.29 -17.94
C GLY A 774 40.23 19.97 -19.42
N LEU A 775 40.58 20.89 -20.32
CA LEU A 775 40.55 20.68 -21.77
C LEU A 775 41.60 19.64 -22.19
N HIS A 776 42.79 19.66 -21.60
CA HIS A 776 43.84 18.67 -21.87
C HIS A 776 43.34 17.26 -21.55
N TYR A 777 42.74 17.05 -20.38
CA TYR A 777 42.17 15.74 -20.02
C TYR A 777 41.07 15.30 -21.00
N LEU A 778 40.18 16.20 -21.44
CA LEU A 778 39.14 15.87 -22.43
C LEU A 778 39.75 15.52 -23.80
N CYS A 779 40.74 16.27 -24.27
CA CYS A 779 41.46 15.97 -25.51
C CYS A 779 42.18 14.62 -25.42
N ASP A 780 42.83 14.32 -24.29
CA ASP A 780 43.47 13.02 -24.03
C ASP A 780 42.47 11.86 -23.99
N PHE A 781 41.21 12.12 -23.66
CA PHE A 781 40.13 11.13 -23.72
C PHE A 781 39.63 10.92 -25.15
N LEU A 782 39.35 12.01 -25.88
CA LEU A 782 38.90 11.95 -27.27
C LEU A 782 39.91 11.25 -28.19
N GLY A 783 41.21 11.33 -27.88
CA GLY A 783 42.27 10.59 -28.59
C GLY A 783 42.45 9.13 -28.16
N SER A 784 41.72 8.65 -27.15
CA SER A 784 41.78 7.27 -26.67
C SER A 784 41.10 6.32 -27.67
N PRO A 785 41.67 5.14 -27.98
CA PRO A 785 41.02 4.15 -28.83
C PRO A 785 39.71 3.59 -28.24
N ASP A 786 39.52 3.75 -26.93
CA ASP A 786 38.32 3.29 -26.20
C ASP A 786 37.19 4.34 -26.16
N CYS A 787 37.39 5.52 -26.76
CA CYS A 787 36.38 6.58 -26.82
C CYS A 787 35.25 6.21 -27.80
N ARG A 788 34.01 6.13 -27.29
CA ARG A 788 32.80 5.89 -28.08
C ARG A 788 31.91 7.14 -28.24
N LEU A 789 32.40 8.30 -27.78
CA LEU A 789 31.65 9.53 -27.77
C LEU A 789 31.45 10.06 -29.20
N GLU A 790 30.20 10.24 -29.61
CA GLU A 790 29.80 10.79 -30.90
C GLU A 790 29.60 12.31 -30.82
N ILE A 791 29.06 12.81 -29.69
CA ILE A 791 28.69 14.21 -29.49
C ILE A 791 29.30 14.73 -28.18
N LEU A 792 30.16 15.75 -28.26
CA LEU A 792 30.66 16.51 -27.10
C LEU A 792 30.21 17.96 -27.21
N LYS A 793 29.33 18.40 -26.31
CA LYS A 793 28.94 19.81 -26.18
C LYS A 793 29.72 20.45 -25.04
N SER A 794 30.55 21.44 -25.34
CA SER A 794 31.34 22.18 -24.36
C SER A 794 31.26 23.69 -24.65
N VAL A 795 31.67 24.54 -23.70
CA VAL A 795 31.66 26.00 -23.88
C VAL A 795 32.50 26.37 -25.13
N ILE A 796 32.04 27.41 -25.85
CA ILE A 796 32.58 28.06 -27.07
C ILE A 796 34.11 28.39 -27.04
N ILE A 797 34.83 28.05 -25.97
CA ILE A 797 36.28 28.23 -25.84
C ILE A 797 37.05 27.28 -26.78
N PHE A 798 36.45 26.18 -27.25
CA PHE A 798 37.09 25.24 -28.20
C PHE A 798 37.58 25.94 -29.48
N LEU A 799 36.88 26.96 -29.98
CA LEU A 799 37.26 27.65 -31.22
C LEU A 799 38.40 28.66 -31.04
N PHE A 800 38.47 29.36 -29.90
CA PHE A 800 39.47 30.42 -29.71
C PHE A 800 40.86 29.90 -29.30
N HIS A 801 40.93 28.79 -28.57
CA HIS A 801 42.21 28.25 -28.09
C HIS A 801 42.91 27.34 -29.12
N PHE A 802 42.15 26.61 -29.93
CA PHE A 802 42.69 25.82 -31.05
C PHE A 802 43.32 26.70 -32.14
N LEU A 803 42.81 27.93 -32.31
CA LEU A 803 43.39 28.93 -33.21
C LEU A 803 44.66 29.60 -32.64
N SER A 804 44.94 29.54 -31.34
CA SER A 804 46.12 30.19 -30.74
C SER A 804 47.30 29.25 -30.52
N LEU A 805 47.10 27.94 -30.53
CA LEU A 805 48.16 26.94 -30.40
C LEU A 805 48.60 26.43 -31.77
N ASN A 806 49.48 27.19 -32.41
CA ASN A 806 50.07 26.91 -33.73
C ASN A 806 51.07 25.73 -33.76
N HIS A 807 50.91 24.73 -32.89
CA HIS A 807 51.74 23.54 -32.88
C HIS A 807 50.94 22.33 -32.40
N CYS A 808 50.21 21.65 -33.30
CA CYS A 808 49.88 20.23 -33.14
C CYS A 808 49.42 19.58 -34.45
N ASN A 809 49.96 18.40 -34.74
CA ASN A 809 49.74 17.57 -35.94
C ASN A 809 48.34 16.91 -36.01
N TYR A 810 47.28 17.55 -35.52
CA TYR A 810 45.92 17.01 -35.50
C TYR A 810 44.96 17.81 -36.38
N LEU A 811 45.34 18.01 -37.64
CA LEU A 811 44.46 18.56 -38.69
C LEU A 811 43.19 17.72 -38.97
N PRO A 812 43.17 16.37 -38.80
CA PRO A 812 41.95 15.58 -39.10
C PRO A 812 40.81 15.79 -38.09
N LEU A 813 41.11 16.13 -36.83
CA LEU A 813 40.10 16.38 -35.79
C LEU A 813 39.40 17.74 -35.95
N PHE A 814 40.05 18.70 -36.64
CA PHE A 814 39.47 20.00 -36.96
C PHE A 814 38.27 19.88 -37.92
N PHE A 815 38.28 18.87 -38.80
CA PHE A 815 37.19 18.64 -39.76
C PHE A 815 35.94 18.01 -39.13
N CYS A 816 36.07 17.21 -38.05
CA CYS A 816 34.89 16.69 -37.34
C CYS A 816 34.16 17.78 -36.54
N PHE A 817 34.88 18.77 -36.01
CA PHE A 817 34.26 19.84 -35.20
C PHE A 817 33.53 20.90 -36.04
N CYS A 818 33.98 21.17 -37.27
CA CYS A 818 33.36 22.18 -38.14
C CYS A 818 32.07 21.72 -38.85
N VAL A 819 31.75 20.42 -38.86
CA VAL A 819 30.50 19.92 -39.48
C VAL A 819 29.31 19.98 -38.51
N ALA A 820 29.52 20.17 -37.21
CA ALA A 820 28.44 20.23 -36.21
C ALA A 820 27.97 21.65 -35.84
N VAL A 821 28.52 22.71 -36.47
CA VAL A 821 28.15 24.12 -36.19
C VAL A 821 27.55 24.83 -37.42
N PHE A 822 26.98 24.06 -38.37
CA PHE A 822 26.03 24.61 -39.36
C PHE A 822 24.74 23.80 -39.41
#